data_AF-A0A423VLP8-F1
#
_entry.id   AF-A0A423VLP8-F1
#
_cell.length_a   1.000
_cell.length_b   1.000
_cell.length_c   1.000
_cell.angle_alpha   90.00
_cell.angle_beta   90.00
_cell.angle_gamma   90.00
#
_symmetry.space_group_name_H-M   'P 1'
#
loop_
_entity.id
_entity.type
_entity.pdbx_description
1 polymer ?
#
loop_
_entity_poly.entity_id
_entity_poly.type
_entity_poly.pdbx_seq_one_letter_code
_entity_poly.pdbx_strand_id
1 'polypeptide(L)'
;MRRANLAKITVNNSTSLAIPSTSMNGDQSTISVSMQLKQLNEARKAVLSDPTYYSIHNPYERSPWDDMVAIKQKILRLWDGAASAVKLCCIKFAQRVVLAQTAAVNMDKRNGLEVSLGMVPAGHPFLDPRQLEAEATGLLDRILGVLQDNSIDALVVDGTLNCLSILVRTRPSTSNRIMNAVLSFNPLKLANSPMTPKTRVLIKSMEKTTRMLLIHILKRDPHNPYGPRIQQHVERLMRSRAEILDDVGRKRALAEQQQAAYGDAKRQKMASEPLPVRVNPLAPGPNSLAAIYTLTQNVGLQAFDATQVPSQIATKVVVSTLARVDLHALSQAVHAIRERLAAKEAAQAPVLNPETAPLDVEEDDDDYEPDFTMAEDEEQIKNKLDGKPREEEQPRPDAASLALGPYKLPRPPPLNPEAAAAAGKMVVARVFDTVRGLEEPAAKKTRGGINRLAASSYDKESILTFITRLGTRATAGLENIEPKDEDGQALAVPSQASSDVVRERLYSYVLEDFRKRIDIGVSWLCEEWYCDNVQKKQNPDAPLHYDKWAMRLVDGFFPYLNPSDKVLTRFLGEMPELDPEILGKVKRLCGDPAMVQLALTSLLYLVMMKPPVRDMALDSVQDIWIEYEDARPMAAKYLTKWRPGFIESQSGGGGNDTALPPAVAA
;
A
#
# COMPACT_ATOMS: atom_id res chain seq x y z
N MET A 1 8.77 47.23 41.37
CA MET A 1 10.25 47.24 41.39
C MET A 1 10.78 45.82 41.28
N ARG A 2 11.23 45.40 40.09
CA ARG A 2 12.45 44.60 39.88
C ARG A 2 12.72 44.56 38.37
N ARG A 3 13.93 45.01 38.03
CA ARG A 3 14.39 45.46 36.72
C ARG A 3 14.53 44.34 35.70
N ALA A 4 14.21 44.70 34.46
CA ALA A 4 14.62 44.00 33.24
C ALA A 4 16.15 43.88 33.16
N ASN A 5 16.63 42.69 32.82
CA ASN A 5 17.95 42.49 32.23
C ASN A 5 17.76 42.24 30.73
N LEU A 6 17.94 43.29 29.93
CA LEU A 6 18.24 43.17 28.51
C LEU A 6 19.65 42.58 28.37
N ALA A 7 19.74 41.32 27.95
CA ALA A 7 20.96 40.80 27.36
C ALA A 7 20.99 41.25 25.89
N LYS A 8 21.87 42.21 25.60
CA LYS A 8 22.29 42.57 24.24
C LYS A 8 22.80 41.31 23.54
N ILE A 9 22.07 40.82 22.55
CA ILE A 9 22.63 39.91 21.54
C ILE A 9 23.23 40.82 20.47
N THR A 10 24.55 40.93 20.51
CA THR A 10 25.36 41.54 19.47
C THR A 10 25.10 40.78 18.17
N VAL A 11 24.49 41.45 17.19
CA VAL A 11 24.41 40.97 15.82
C VAL A 11 25.82 40.92 15.28
N ASN A 12 26.41 39.73 15.19
CA ASN A 12 27.60 39.52 14.38
C ASN A 12 27.20 39.68 12.92
N ASN A 13 27.38 40.90 12.43
CA ASN A 13 27.35 41.29 11.02
C ASN A 13 28.54 40.66 10.29
N SER A 14 28.50 39.34 10.06
CA SER A 14 29.51 38.64 9.27
C SER A 14 29.05 37.24 8.87
N THR A 15 27.94 37.17 8.15
CA THR A 15 27.70 36.11 7.16
C THR A 15 27.31 36.80 5.86
N SER A 16 28.33 37.38 5.22
CA SER A 16 28.29 37.68 3.80
C SER A 16 28.00 36.38 3.07
N LEU A 17 26.75 36.20 2.65
CA LEU A 17 26.41 35.24 1.61
C LEU A 17 26.97 35.79 0.31
N ALA A 18 28.26 35.52 0.07
CA ALA A 18 28.85 35.63 -1.25
C ALA A 18 28.14 34.61 -2.15
N ILE A 19 27.06 35.03 -2.80
CA ILE A 19 26.54 34.36 -3.98
C ILE A 19 27.51 34.73 -5.10
N PRO A 20 28.22 33.77 -5.73
CA PRO A 20 29.15 34.11 -6.78
C PRO A 20 28.39 34.77 -7.94
N SER A 21 28.76 36.01 -8.25
CA SER A 21 28.36 36.69 -9.48
C SER A 21 29.09 36.01 -10.64
N THR A 22 28.54 34.92 -11.16
CA THR A 22 29.03 34.35 -12.42
C THR A 22 28.62 35.27 -13.55
N SER A 23 29.64 35.92 -14.13
CA SER A 23 29.55 36.74 -15.33
C SER A 23 28.88 35.98 -16.47
N MET A 24 28.12 36.72 -17.26
CA MET A 24 27.69 36.29 -18.60
C MET A 24 28.89 35.76 -19.39
N ASN A 25 28.94 34.45 -19.64
CA ASN A 25 29.32 33.79 -20.90
C ASN A 25 29.57 32.29 -20.68
N GLY A 26 28.88 31.45 -21.44
CA GLY A 26 29.26 30.04 -21.69
C GLY A 26 28.73 29.00 -20.69
N ASP A 27 28.10 27.96 -21.24
CA ASP A 27 27.65 26.69 -20.63
C ASP A 27 26.65 26.69 -19.46
N GLN A 28 25.39 26.43 -19.81
CA GLN A 28 24.35 25.98 -18.88
C GLN A 28 24.65 24.56 -18.40
N SER A 29 25.48 24.40 -17.36
CA SER A 29 25.51 23.17 -16.58
C SER A 29 24.18 23.02 -15.84
N THR A 30 23.30 22.13 -16.29
CA THR A 30 21.99 21.90 -15.70
C THR A 30 22.13 21.36 -14.27
N ILE A 31 21.86 22.21 -13.28
CA ILE A 31 21.81 21.84 -11.86
C ILE A 31 20.82 20.69 -11.67
N SER A 32 21.22 19.63 -10.95
CA SER A 32 20.37 18.47 -10.66
C SER A 32 19.08 18.86 -9.91
N VAL A 33 17.98 18.16 -10.19
CA VAL A 33 16.67 18.36 -9.55
C VAL A 33 16.76 18.27 -8.02
N SER A 34 17.62 17.39 -7.48
CA SER A 34 17.84 17.27 -6.03
C SER A 34 18.43 18.54 -5.42
N MET A 35 19.39 19.14 -6.12
CA MET A 35 20.07 20.36 -5.70
C MET A 35 19.15 21.58 -5.84
N GLN A 36 18.32 21.63 -6.89
CA GLN A 36 17.24 22.62 -7.04
C GLN A 36 16.22 22.54 -5.90
N LEU A 37 15.83 21.32 -5.49
CA LEU A 37 14.91 21.12 -4.36
C LEU A 37 15.54 21.53 -3.01
N LYS A 38 16.84 21.27 -2.81
CA LYS A 38 17.57 21.70 -1.61
C LYS A 38 17.63 23.23 -1.52
N GLN A 39 18.07 23.89 -2.59
CA GLN A 39 18.11 25.36 -2.68
C GLN A 39 16.72 25.99 -2.48
N LEU A 40 15.68 25.39 -3.06
CA LEU A 40 14.31 25.88 -2.91
C LEU A 40 13.77 25.70 -1.49
N ASN A 41 14.12 24.61 -0.80
CA ASN A 41 13.75 24.39 0.60
C ASN A 41 14.49 25.32 1.56
N GLU A 42 15.77 25.58 1.32
CA GLU A 42 16.57 26.54 2.09
C GLU A 42 16.04 27.96 1.90
N ALA A 43 15.81 28.40 0.66
CA ALA A 43 15.22 29.69 0.36
C ALA A 43 13.79 29.83 0.94
N ARG A 44 12.98 28.76 0.87
CA ARG A 44 11.64 28.74 1.47
C ARG A 44 11.71 28.87 3.00
N LYS A 45 12.66 28.19 3.66
CA LYS A 45 12.85 28.32 5.11
C LYS A 45 13.24 29.75 5.45
N ALA A 46 14.25 30.31 4.78
CA ALA A 46 14.69 31.68 4.99
C ALA A 46 13.54 32.71 4.89
N VAL A 47 12.62 32.56 3.93
CA VAL A 47 11.50 33.51 3.73
C VAL A 47 10.29 33.25 4.65
N LEU A 48 10.12 32.05 5.21
CA LEU A 48 8.86 31.66 5.88
C LEU A 48 9.00 31.18 7.34
N SER A 49 10.21 30.93 7.85
CA SER A 49 10.40 30.44 9.23
C SER A 49 10.57 31.54 10.26
N ASP A 50 10.86 32.77 9.84
CA ASP A 50 11.13 33.86 10.77
C ASP A 50 10.10 35.00 10.60
N PRO A 51 9.16 35.17 11.55
CA PRO A 51 8.17 36.25 11.55
C PRO A 51 8.79 37.65 11.60
N THR A 52 10.06 37.78 12.01
CA THR A 52 10.77 39.06 12.13
C THR A 52 11.26 39.62 10.80
N TYR A 53 11.29 38.81 9.72
CA TYR A 53 11.80 39.21 8.40
C TYR A 53 10.81 40.00 7.54
N TYR A 54 9.50 39.84 7.78
CA TYR A 54 8.60 40.91 7.39
C TYR A 54 8.88 42.00 8.41
N SER A 55 9.65 43.01 8.00
CA SER A 55 10.15 44.13 8.81
C SER A 55 9.05 45.04 9.38
N ILE A 56 7.90 44.47 9.74
CA ILE A 56 6.78 45.08 10.47
C ILE A 56 7.28 45.74 11.76
N HIS A 57 8.36 45.20 12.36
CA HIS A 57 8.94 45.70 13.60
C HIS A 57 10.18 46.62 13.43
N ASN A 58 10.82 46.68 12.24
CA ASN A 58 11.97 47.56 11.99
C ASN A 58 11.86 48.28 10.62
N PRO A 59 11.23 49.48 10.58
CA PRO A 59 10.94 50.19 9.33
C PRO A 59 12.17 50.86 8.66
N TYR A 60 13.37 50.75 9.25
CA TYR A 60 14.57 51.47 8.78
C TYR A 60 15.56 50.60 7.98
N GLU A 61 15.43 49.27 8.00
CA GLU A 61 16.32 48.34 7.29
C GLU A 61 15.66 47.82 6.00
N ARG A 62 16.12 48.33 4.85
CA ARG A 62 15.58 47.95 3.53
C ARG A 62 16.31 46.77 2.88
N SER A 63 17.59 46.55 3.19
CA SER A 63 18.43 45.50 2.57
C SER A 63 17.81 44.09 2.66
N PRO A 64 17.29 43.62 3.81
CA PRO A 64 16.70 42.29 3.90
C PRO A 64 15.43 42.12 3.06
N TRP A 65 14.68 43.21 2.86
CA TRP A 65 13.48 43.21 2.02
C TRP A 65 13.83 43.08 0.53
N ASP A 66 14.85 43.80 0.07
CA ASP A 66 15.30 43.73 -1.32
C ASP A 66 15.87 42.33 -1.65
N ASP A 67 16.61 41.71 -0.73
CA ASP A 67 17.08 40.31 -0.86
C ASP A 67 15.90 39.32 -0.94
N MET A 68 14.88 39.50 -0.10
CA MET A 68 13.68 38.67 -0.12
C MET A 68 12.91 38.81 -1.44
N VAL A 69 12.78 40.02 -1.98
CA VAL A 69 12.16 40.26 -3.29
C VAL A 69 12.96 39.58 -4.39
N ALA A 70 14.29 39.64 -4.36
CA ALA A 70 15.16 38.96 -5.31
C ALA A 70 14.99 37.43 -5.26
N ILE A 71 14.97 36.84 -4.06
CA ILE A 71 14.73 35.40 -3.85
C ILE A 71 13.35 35.01 -4.40
N LYS A 72 12.31 35.79 -4.09
CA LYS A 72 10.95 35.57 -4.57
C LYS A 72 10.89 35.56 -6.10
N GLN A 73 11.49 36.56 -6.76
CA GLN A 73 11.53 36.62 -8.22
C GLN A 73 12.29 35.42 -8.81
N LYS A 74 13.40 35.00 -8.21
CA LYS A 74 14.16 33.82 -8.66
C LYS A 74 13.32 32.54 -8.59
N ILE A 75 12.61 32.30 -7.49
CA ILE A 75 11.72 31.13 -7.34
C ILE A 75 10.57 31.16 -8.35
N LEU A 76 10.00 32.34 -8.61
CA LEU A 76 8.91 32.50 -9.57
C LEU A 76 9.36 32.32 -11.03
N ARG A 77 10.60 32.65 -11.37
CA ARG A 77 11.22 32.36 -12.68
C ARG A 77 11.51 30.87 -12.86
N LEU A 78 11.91 30.17 -11.80
CA LEU A 78 12.16 28.71 -11.85
C LEU A 78 10.91 27.91 -12.23
N TRP A 79 9.71 28.41 -11.90
CA TRP A 79 8.46 27.69 -12.11
C TRP A 79 8.19 27.39 -13.61
N ASP A 80 8.48 28.29 -14.55
CA ASP A 80 8.05 28.17 -15.95
C ASP A 80 8.62 26.94 -16.68
N GLY A 81 9.90 26.62 -16.43
CA GLY A 81 10.61 25.51 -17.10
C GLY A 81 10.88 24.29 -16.22
N ALA A 82 10.44 24.28 -14.97
CA ALA A 82 10.82 23.28 -13.99
C ALA A 82 10.19 21.89 -14.21
N ALA A 83 10.87 20.85 -13.70
CA ALA A 83 10.30 19.51 -13.53
C ALA A 83 9.13 19.53 -12.53
N SER A 84 8.22 18.55 -12.62
CA SER A 84 6.98 18.47 -11.82
C SER A 84 7.17 18.62 -10.32
N ALA A 85 8.19 17.98 -9.75
CA ALA A 85 8.50 18.08 -8.31
C ALA A 85 8.90 19.50 -7.90
N VAL A 86 9.69 20.19 -8.73
CA VAL A 86 10.12 21.57 -8.49
C VAL A 86 8.94 22.53 -8.67
N LYS A 87 8.10 22.32 -9.69
CA LYS A 87 6.84 23.06 -9.90
C LYS A 87 5.93 22.99 -8.68
N LEU A 88 5.78 21.81 -8.09
CA LEU A 88 5.00 21.62 -6.87
C LEU A 88 5.54 22.44 -5.69
N CYS A 89 6.86 22.47 -5.51
CA CYS A 89 7.49 23.29 -4.48
C CYS A 89 7.31 24.80 -4.74
N CYS A 90 7.40 25.25 -6.00
CA CYS A 90 7.09 26.63 -6.39
C CYS A 90 5.63 27.00 -6.10
N ILE A 91 4.68 26.11 -6.39
CA ILE A 91 3.25 26.28 -6.06
C ILE A 91 3.07 26.40 -4.54
N LYS A 92 3.77 25.55 -3.76
CA LYS A 92 3.71 25.61 -2.30
C LYS A 92 4.27 26.91 -1.74
N PHE A 93 5.34 27.42 -2.34
CA PHE A 93 5.92 28.72 -2.01
C PHE A 93 4.94 29.86 -2.35
N ALA A 94 4.39 29.89 -3.57
CA ALA A 94 3.41 30.87 -3.99
C ALA A 94 2.18 30.87 -3.07
N GLN A 95 1.68 29.69 -2.68
CA GLN A 95 0.59 29.55 -1.73
C GLN A 95 0.88 30.20 -0.35
N ARG A 96 2.14 30.19 0.09
CA ARG A 96 2.57 30.85 1.33
C ARG A 96 2.67 32.36 1.17
N VAL A 97 3.16 32.82 0.04
CA VAL A 97 3.16 34.24 -0.33
C VAL A 97 1.74 34.79 -0.35
N VAL A 98 0.80 34.09 -0.99
CA VAL A 98 -0.62 34.50 -1.03
C VAL A 98 -1.20 34.57 0.38
N LEU A 99 -0.88 33.63 1.27
CA LEU A 99 -1.31 33.71 2.68
C LEU A 99 -0.76 34.96 3.39
N ALA A 100 0.52 35.29 3.20
CA ALA A 100 1.15 36.44 3.85
C ALA A 100 0.63 37.78 3.31
N GLN A 101 0.38 37.87 2.00
CA GLN A 101 0.01 39.09 1.30
C GLN A 101 -1.51 39.29 1.14
N THR A 102 -2.35 38.51 1.83
CA THR A 102 -3.81 38.70 1.86
C THR A 102 -4.32 38.83 3.29
N ALA A 103 -5.42 39.57 3.47
CA ALA A 103 -6.05 39.77 4.78
C ALA A 103 -6.71 38.47 5.30
N ALA A 104 -6.53 38.17 6.58
CA ALA A 104 -7.18 37.03 7.23
C ALA A 104 -8.38 37.46 8.09
N VAL A 105 -9.29 36.52 8.35
CA VAL A 105 -10.54 36.75 9.11
C VAL A 105 -10.39 36.51 10.61
N ASN A 106 -9.41 35.70 11.02
CA ASN A 106 -9.24 35.30 12.42
C ASN A 106 -7.75 35.18 12.75
N MET A 107 -7.15 36.26 13.25
CA MET A 107 -5.77 36.26 13.75
C MET A 107 -5.64 35.49 15.08
N ASP A 108 -6.69 35.43 15.90
CA ASP A 108 -6.62 34.96 17.30
C ASP A 108 -6.52 33.44 17.49
N LYS A 109 -6.89 32.62 16.50
CA LYS A 109 -7.02 31.15 16.70
C LYS A 109 -5.78 30.33 16.29
N ARG A 110 -4.69 30.98 15.83
CA ARG A 110 -3.46 30.31 15.39
C ARG A 110 -2.21 30.99 15.94
N ASN A 111 -1.91 30.73 17.20
CA ASN A 111 -0.59 30.87 17.85
C ASN A 111 0.30 32.03 17.39
N GLY A 112 -0.21 33.23 17.09
CA GLY A 112 0.59 34.44 16.81
C GLY A 112 1.65 34.37 15.69
N LEU A 113 1.76 33.27 14.95
CA LEU A 113 2.86 32.96 14.02
C LEU A 113 2.46 33.12 12.54
N GLU A 114 1.23 33.53 12.25
CA GLU A 114 0.71 33.67 10.89
C GLU A 114 0.76 35.14 10.42
N VAL A 115 1.78 35.49 9.64
CA VAL A 115 1.89 36.82 9.00
C VAL A 115 0.72 37.03 8.03
N SER A 116 0.12 38.22 8.06
CA SER A 116 -0.92 38.62 7.11
C SER A 116 -0.82 40.10 6.76
N LEU A 117 -1.45 40.50 5.66
CA LEU A 117 -1.48 41.89 5.21
C LEU A 117 -2.06 42.84 6.27
N GLY A 118 -2.94 42.35 7.14
CA GLY A 118 -3.53 43.13 8.23
C GLY A 118 -2.55 43.51 9.35
N MET A 119 -1.34 42.95 9.35
CA MET A 119 -0.28 43.31 10.30
C MET A 119 0.60 44.47 9.82
N VAL A 120 0.46 44.91 8.56
CA VAL A 120 1.28 46.00 8.00
C VAL A 120 0.70 47.36 8.43
N PRO A 121 1.48 48.22 9.13
CA PRO A 121 1.02 49.54 9.55
C PRO A 121 0.66 50.45 8.36
N ALA A 122 -0.35 51.30 8.53
CA ALA A 122 -0.68 52.33 7.55
C ALA A 122 0.48 53.36 7.47
N GLY A 123 1.11 53.49 6.30
CA GLY A 123 2.23 54.42 6.07
C GLY A 123 3.63 53.81 6.22
N HIS A 124 3.77 52.48 6.09
CA HIS A 124 5.08 51.82 6.08
C HIS A 124 5.99 52.38 4.96
N PRO A 125 7.28 52.72 5.20
CA PRO A 125 8.12 53.46 4.23
C PRO A 125 8.34 52.80 2.86
N PHE A 126 8.28 51.47 2.80
CA PHE A 126 8.53 50.69 1.57
C PHE A 126 7.59 49.50 1.34
N LEU A 127 6.65 49.23 2.25
CA LEU A 127 5.67 48.15 2.07
C LEU A 127 4.33 48.77 1.71
N ASP A 128 3.98 48.71 0.43
CA ASP A 128 2.67 49.17 -0.05
C ASP A 128 1.67 47.99 -0.03
N PRO A 129 0.65 48.00 0.84
CA PRO A 129 -0.32 46.93 0.92
C PRO A 129 -1.05 46.65 -0.41
N ARG A 130 -1.26 47.68 -1.23
CA ARG A 130 -1.98 47.55 -2.51
C ARG A 130 -1.16 46.78 -3.53
N GLN A 131 0.15 47.03 -3.58
CA GLN A 131 1.07 46.31 -4.47
C GLN A 131 1.22 44.85 -4.04
N LEU A 132 1.33 44.60 -2.74
CA LEU A 132 1.43 43.25 -2.19
C LEU A 132 0.16 42.43 -2.47
N GLU A 133 -1.02 43.05 -2.33
CA GLU A 133 -2.30 42.39 -2.63
C GLU A 133 -2.48 42.10 -4.14
N ALA A 134 -2.06 43.03 -5.01
CA ALA A 134 -2.07 42.83 -6.46
C ALA A 134 -1.16 41.65 -6.87
N GLU A 135 0.04 41.59 -6.28
CA GLU A 135 0.98 40.49 -6.49
C GLU A 135 0.41 39.14 -6.01
N ALA A 136 -0.22 39.11 -4.83
CA ALA A 136 -0.88 37.93 -4.30
C ALA A 136 -2.00 37.43 -5.24
N THR A 137 -2.75 38.37 -5.81
CA THR A 137 -3.82 38.04 -6.77
C THR A 137 -3.25 37.43 -8.04
N GLY A 138 -2.19 38.01 -8.61
CA GLY A 138 -1.53 37.45 -9.80
C GLY A 138 -0.92 36.07 -9.55
N LEU A 139 -0.34 35.84 -8.38
CA LEU A 139 0.17 34.53 -7.98
C LEU A 139 -0.95 33.50 -7.80
N LEU A 140 -2.09 33.91 -7.24
CA LEU A 140 -3.26 33.05 -7.14
C LEU A 140 -3.75 32.63 -8.52
N ASP A 141 -3.87 33.57 -9.46
CA ASP A 141 -4.30 33.27 -10.83
C ASP A 141 -3.32 32.28 -11.50
N ARG A 142 -2.01 32.44 -11.30
CA ARG A 142 -1.00 31.49 -11.78
C ARG A 142 -1.14 30.10 -11.15
N ILE A 143 -1.44 30.00 -9.86
CA ILE A 143 -1.73 28.71 -9.19
C ILE A 143 -2.98 28.07 -9.80
N LEU A 144 -4.04 28.85 -10.03
CA LEU A 144 -5.30 28.37 -10.59
C LEU A 144 -5.18 27.96 -12.07
N GLY A 145 -4.24 28.54 -12.81
CA GLY A 145 -3.89 28.15 -14.18
C GLY A 145 -3.64 26.64 -14.32
N VAL A 146 -3.02 26.00 -13.32
CA VAL A 146 -2.79 24.53 -13.32
C VAL A 146 -4.10 23.74 -13.51
N LEU A 147 -5.20 24.21 -12.92
CA LEU A 147 -6.51 23.58 -13.04
C LEU A 147 -7.21 23.96 -14.35
N GLN A 148 -7.08 25.22 -14.78
CA GLN A 148 -7.72 25.75 -15.99
C GLN A 148 -7.11 25.17 -17.27
N ASP A 149 -5.79 25.03 -17.30
CA ASP A 149 -5.03 24.41 -18.40
C ASP A 149 -5.29 22.91 -18.50
N ASN A 150 -5.96 22.33 -17.49
CA ASN A 150 -6.22 20.90 -17.35
C ASN A 150 -4.93 20.06 -17.49
N SER A 151 -3.92 20.39 -16.68
CA SER A 151 -2.66 19.65 -16.66
C SER A 151 -2.88 18.14 -16.51
N ILE A 152 -2.16 17.35 -17.30
CA ILE A 152 -2.18 15.89 -17.23
C ILE A 152 -1.36 15.34 -16.05
N ASP A 153 -0.59 16.20 -15.39
CA ASP A 153 0.30 15.84 -14.31
C ASP A 153 -0.44 15.81 -12.97
N ALA A 154 -0.85 14.60 -12.55
CA ALA A 154 -1.57 14.40 -11.30
C ALA A 154 -0.80 14.91 -10.07
N LEU A 155 0.54 14.84 -10.07
CA LEU A 155 1.34 15.30 -8.93
C LEU A 155 1.17 16.81 -8.71
N VAL A 156 1.24 17.58 -9.80
CA VAL A 156 1.11 19.03 -9.77
C VAL A 156 -0.35 19.42 -9.49
N VAL A 157 -1.33 18.74 -10.09
CA VAL A 157 -2.77 18.98 -9.85
C VAL A 157 -3.16 18.69 -8.40
N ASP A 158 -2.84 17.50 -7.89
CA ASP A 158 -3.16 17.10 -6.51
C ASP A 158 -2.47 18.02 -5.50
N GLY A 159 -1.22 18.39 -5.78
CA GLY A 159 -0.46 19.36 -5.01
C GLY A 159 -1.11 20.74 -4.97
N THR A 160 -1.57 21.25 -6.12
CA THR A 160 -2.32 22.51 -6.21
C THR A 160 -3.62 22.45 -5.40
N LEU A 161 -4.44 21.42 -5.59
CA LEU A 161 -5.71 21.25 -4.85
C LEU A 161 -5.48 21.25 -3.33
N ASN A 162 -4.44 20.57 -2.85
CA ASN A 162 -4.06 20.57 -1.43
C ASN A 162 -3.61 21.95 -0.94
N CYS A 163 -2.87 22.70 -1.76
CA CYS A 163 -2.45 24.07 -1.45
C CYS A 163 -3.63 25.05 -1.37
N LEU A 164 -4.66 24.87 -2.20
CA LEU A 164 -5.86 25.72 -2.23
C LEU A 164 -6.74 25.56 -0.98
N SER A 165 -6.73 24.38 -0.35
CA SER A 165 -7.57 24.06 0.82
C SER A 165 -7.46 25.06 1.98
N ILE A 166 -6.24 25.54 2.24
CA ILE A 166 -5.99 26.48 3.33
C ILE A 166 -6.42 27.89 2.94
N LEU A 167 -6.17 28.31 1.69
CA LEU A 167 -6.51 29.63 1.18
C LEU A 167 -8.03 29.88 1.23
N VAL A 168 -8.83 28.93 0.73
CA VAL A 168 -10.30 29.00 0.76
C VAL A 168 -10.83 29.28 2.17
N ARG A 169 -10.21 28.68 3.19
CA ARG A 169 -10.74 28.72 4.55
C ARG A 169 -10.10 29.75 5.47
N THR A 170 -8.99 30.38 5.08
CA THR A 170 -8.36 31.45 5.86
C THR A 170 -8.39 32.82 5.20
N ARG A 171 -8.68 32.91 3.89
CA ARG A 171 -8.65 34.16 3.09
C ARG A 171 -9.91 34.29 2.21
N PRO A 172 -11.00 34.93 2.69
CA PRO A 172 -12.28 35.02 1.98
C PRO A 172 -12.20 35.73 0.63
N SER A 173 -11.34 36.75 0.51
CA SER A 173 -11.15 37.49 -0.74
C SER A 173 -10.71 36.59 -1.90
N THR A 174 -10.00 35.49 -1.58
CA THR A 174 -9.55 34.50 -2.56
C THR A 174 -10.55 33.35 -2.76
N SER A 175 -11.43 33.11 -1.79
CA SER A 175 -12.28 31.91 -1.70
C SER A 175 -13.19 31.73 -2.90
N ASN A 176 -13.91 32.78 -3.32
CA ASN A 176 -14.82 32.73 -4.45
C ASN A 176 -14.12 32.35 -5.77
N ARG A 177 -12.95 32.94 -6.02
CA ARG A 177 -12.16 32.67 -7.23
C ARG A 177 -11.65 31.23 -7.26
N ILE A 178 -11.15 30.74 -6.13
CA ILE A 178 -10.70 29.35 -5.97
C ILE A 178 -11.87 28.39 -6.17
N MET A 179 -13.02 28.65 -5.55
CA MET A 179 -14.18 27.79 -5.64
C MET A 179 -14.69 27.65 -7.08
N ASN A 180 -14.77 28.76 -7.83
CA ASN A 180 -15.15 28.73 -9.24
C ASN A 180 -14.16 27.92 -10.08
N ALA A 181 -12.85 28.08 -9.87
CA ALA A 181 -11.83 27.30 -10.57
C ALA A 181 -11.95 25.80 -10.28
N VAL A 182 -12.09 25.41 -9.01
CA VAL A 182 -12.23 23.99 -8.61
C VAL A 182 -13.53 23.38 -9.17
N LEU A 183 -14.65 24.10 -9.12
CA LEU A 183 -15.93 23.61 -9.66
C LEU A 183 -15.94 23.51 -11.21
N SER A 184 -15.09 24.29 -11.88
CA SER A 184 -14.91 24.22 -13.34
C SER A 184 -13.92 23.15 -13.79
N PHE A 185 -13.07 22.67 -12.89
CA PHE A 185 -12.06 21.66 -13.18
C PHE A 185 -12.68 20.28 -13.42
N ASN A 186 -12.22 19.60 -14.47
CA ASN A 186 -12.65 18.22 -14.77
C ASN A 186 -11.49 17.23 -14.56
N PRO A 187 -11.41 16.55 -13.39
CA PRO A 187 -10.35 15.58 -13.11
C PRO A 187 -10.41 14.32 -13.99
N LEU A 188 -11.50 14.12 -14.75
CA LEU A 188 -11.72 12.96 -15.61
C LEU A 188 -11.33 13.22 -17.06
N LYS A 189 -10.76 14.37 -17.41
CA LYS A 189 -10.41 14.74 -18.81
C LYS A 189 -9.51 13.69 -19.50
N LEU A 190 -8.60 13.07 -18.74
CA LEU A 190 -7.73 11.99 -19.23
C LEU A 190 -8.50 10.72 -19.68
N ALA A 191 -9.79 10.58 -19.34
CA ALA A 191 -10.62 9.49 -19.80
C ALA A 191 -10.89 9.52 -21.32
N ASN A 192 -10.67 10.67 -21.97
CA ASN A 192 -10.75 10.82 -23.42
C ASN A 192 -9.54 10.21 -24.16
N SER A 193 -8.48 9.84 -23.42
CA SER A 193 -7.29 9.16 -23.94
C SER A 193 -7.41 7.64 -23.76
N PRO A 194 -6.67 6.82 -24.52
CA PRO A 194 -6.67 5.36 -24.36
C PRO A 194 -6.40 4.97 -22.90
N MET A 195 -7.31 4.16 -22.33
CA MET A 195 -7.33 3.85 -20.91
C MET A 195 -6.22 2.84 -20.54
N THR A 196 -5.04 3.36 -20.20
CA THR A 196 -3.92 2.57 -19.67
C THR A 196 -4.03 2.41 -18.14
N PRO A 197 -3.35 1.41 -17.52
CA PRO A 197 -3.29 1.29 -16.06
C PRO A 197 -2.76 2.56 -15.38
N LYS A 198 -1.76 3.22 -15.98
CA LYS A 198 -1.20 4.48 -15.49
C LYS A 198 -2.26 5.59 -15.52
N THR A 199 -2.90 5.80 -16.67
CA THR A 199 -3.96 6.81 -16.84
C THR A 199 -5.11 6.58 -15.86
N ARG A 200 -5.50 5.32 -15.64
CA ARG A 200 -6.53 4.93 -14.67
C ARG A 200 -6.17 5.35 -13.24
N VAL A 201 -4.92 5.18 -12.82
CA VAL A 201 -4.45 5.59 -11.49
C VAL A 201 -4.45 7.12 -11.36
N LEU A 202 -3.95 7.83 -12.39
CA LEU A 202 -3.92 9.30 -12.40
C LEU A 202 -5.33 9.91 -12.29
N ILE A 203 -6.29 9.40 -13.07
CA ILE A 203 -7.71 9.82 -13.01
C ILE A 203 -8.28 9.58 -11.60
N LYS A 204 -8.04 8.40 -11.02
CA LYS A 204 -8.52 8.06 -9.67
C LYS A 204 -7.92 8.99 -8.61
N SER A 205 -6.64 9.37 -8.74
CA SER A 205 -5.96 10.28 -7.81
C SER A 205 -6.58 11.67 -7.85
N MET A 206 -6.61 12.29 -9.04
CA MET A 206 -7.12 13.65 -9.22
C MET A 206 -8.61 13.78 -8.83
N GLU A 207 -9.43 12.79 -9.20
CA GLU A 207 -10.85 12.75 -8.81
C GLU A 207 -11.01 12.68 -7.30
N LYS A 208 -10.26 11.77 -6.64
CA LYS A 208 -10.34 11.57 -5.19
C LYS A 208 -9.92 12.84 -4.45
N THR A 209 -8.83 13.48 -4.86
CA THR A 209 -8.34 14.72 -4.22
C THR A 209 -9.33 15.87 -4.41
N THR A 210 -9.88 16.04 -5.61
CA THR A 210 -10.89 17.07 -5.92
C THR A 210 -12.14 16.87 -5.06
N ARG A 211 -12.67 15.64 -5.02
CA ARG A 211 -13.84 15.28 -4.21
C ARG A 211 -13.58 15.52 -2.72
N MET A 212 -12.42 15.10 -2.22
CA MET A 212 -12.09 15.24 -0.79
C MET A 212 -11.99 16.71 -0.38
N LEU A 213 -11.36 17.55 -1.21
CA LEU A 213 -11.29 19.00 -0.99
C LEU A 213 -12.70 19.61 -0.85
N LEU A 214 -13.58 19.31 -1.81
CA LEU A 214 -14.96 19.81 -1.84
C LEU A 214 -15.79 19.37 -0.63
N ILE A 215 -15.71 18.08 -0.26
CA ILE A 215 -16.39 17.55 0.93
C ILE A 215 -15.86 18.20 2.21
N HIS A 216 -14.55 18.39 2.33
CA HIS A 216 -13.94 19.03 3.50
C HIS A 216 -14.36 20.49 3.65
N ILE A 217 -14.52 21.21 2.54
CA ILE A 217 -15.05 22.59 2.55
C ILE A 217 -16.50 22.60 3.06
N LEU A 218 -17.35 21.67 2.59
CA LEU A 218 -18.75 21.58 3.01
C LEU A 218 -18.92 21.16 4.49
N LYS A 219 -18.15 20.18 4.97
CA LYS A 219 -18.13 19.80 6.40
C LYS A 219 -17.65 20.94 7.29
N ARG A 220 -16.72 21.75 6.76
CA ARG A 220 -16.16 22.99 7.31
C ARG A 220 -17.26 23.96 7.77
N ASP A 221 -18.06 24.30 6.77
CA ASP A 221 -19.06 25.36 6.83
C ASP A 221 -20.37 24.83 6.22
N PRO A 222 -21.27 24.29 7.06
CA PRO A 222 -22.54 23.75 6.61
C PRO A 222 -23.45 24.78 5.92
N HIS A 223 -23.25 26.08 6.18
CA HIS A 223 -24.04 27.18 5.60
C HIS A 223 -23.33 27.84 4.41
N ASN A 224 -22.35 27.16 3.82
CA ASN A 224 -21.60 27.67 2.68
C ASN A 224 -22.53 27.93 1.48
N PRO A 225 -22.51 29.14 0.87
CA PRO A 225 -23.36 29.47 -0.29
C PRO A 225 -23.14 28.58 -1.52
N TYR A 226 -21.98 27.92 -1.61
CA TYR A 226 -21.67 26.97 -2.69
C TYR A 226 -22.19 25.55 -2.40
N GLY A 227 -22.78 25.27 -1.23
CA GLY A 227 -23.16 23.93 -0.79
C GLY A 227 -23.91 23.10 -1.83
N PRO A 228 -25.02 23.60 -2.41
CA PRO A 228 -25.77 22.87 -3.43
C PRO A 228 -24.94 22.59 -4.70
N ARG A 229 -24.12 23.55 -5.15
CA ARG A 229 -23.25 23.39 -6.33
C ARG A 229 -22.14 22.37 -6.08
N ILE A 230 -21.59 22.35 -4.87
CA ILE A 230 -20.58 21.38 -4.44
C ILE A 230 -21.17 19.97 -4.42
N GLN A 231 -22.34 19.79 -3.80
CA GLN A 231 -23.02 18.48 -3.75
C GLN A 231 -23.30 17.95 -5.15
N GLN A 232 -23.89 18.78 -6.02
CA GLN A 232 -24.19 18.40 -7.41
C GLN A 232 -22.92 18.03 -8.20
N HIS A 233 -21.83 18.78 -8.02
CA HIS A 233 -20.56 18.51 -8.70
C HIS A 233 -19.93 17.19 -8.21
N VAL A 234 -19.91 16.95 -6.89
CA VAL A 234 -19.39 15.71 -6.30
C VAL A 234 -20.19 14.49 -6.76
N GLU A 235 -21.52 14.57 -6.77
CA GLU A 235 -22.38 13.49 -7.24
C GLU A 235 -22.12 13.18 -8.73
N ARG A 236 -22.02 14.22 -9.56
CA ARG A 236 -21.68 14.07 -10.99
C ARG A 236 -20.31 13.42 -11.19
N LEU A 237 -19.30 13.82 -10.42
CA LEU A 237 -17.96 13.21 -10.47
C LEU A 237 -18.00 11.73 -10.08
N MET A 238 -18.71 11.38 -9.01
CA MET A 238 -18.82 9.99 -8.56
C MET A 238 -19.52 9.10 -9.60
N ARG A 239 -20.61 9.60 -10.18
CA ARG A 239 -21.36 8.88 -11.23
C ARG A 239 -20.52 8.68 -12.49
N SER A 240 -19.93 9.76 -13.02
CA SER A 240 -19.09 9.70 -14.23
C SER A 240 -17.83 8.84 -14.04
N ARG A 241 -17.20 8.88 -12.87
CA ARG A 241 -16.11 7.96 -12.51
C ARG A 241 -16.57 6.50 -12.58
N ALA A 242 -17.72 6.17 -12.01
CA ALA A 242 -18.25 4.81 -12.01
C ALA A 242 -18.52 4.33 -13.44
N GLU A 243 -19.19 5.15 -14.26
CA GLU A 243 -19.45 4.85 -15.68
C GLU A 243 -18.13 4.59 -16.45
N ILE A 244 -17.13 5.47 -16.34
CA ILE A 244 -15.87 5.38 -17.08
C ILE A 244 -15.01 4.18 -16.63
N LEU A 245 -14.99 3.85 -15.34
CA LEU A 245 -14.08 2.83 -14.80
C LEU A 245 -14.70 1.43 -14.75
N ASP A 246 -16.02 1.32 -14.58
CA ASP A 246 -16.71 0.04 -14.44
C ASP A 246 -17.16 -0.54 -15.81
N ASP A 247 -17.46 0.28 -16.81
CA ASP A 247 -17.83 -0.21 -18.16
C ASP A 247 -16.68 -0.92 -18.89
N VAL A 248 -15.43 -0.53 -18.62
CA VAL A 248 -14.25 -1.24 -19.14
C VAL A 248 -14.13 -2.64 -18.52
N GLY A 249 -14.53 -2.79 -17.25
CA GLY A 249 -14.62 -4.09 -16.59
C GLY A 249 -15.74 -4.96 -17.16
N ARG A 250 -16.91 -4.36 -17.42
CA ARG A 250 -18.06 -5.04 -18.04
C ARG A 250 -17.80 -5.48 -19.47
N LYS A 251 -17.15 -4.67 -20.32
CA LYS A 251 -16.80 -5.08 -21.69
C LYS A 251 -15.80 -6.23 -21.74
N ARG A 252 -14.85 -6.29 -20.81
CA ARG A 252 -13.91 -7.41 -20.70
C ARG A 252 -14.60 -8.67 -20.13
N ALA A 253 -15.46 -8.52 -19.13
CA ALA A 253 -16.25 -9.62 -18.58
C ALA A 253 -17.29 -10.15 -19.60
N LEU A 254 -17.92 -9.29 -20.39
CA LEU A 254 -18.83 -9.67 -21.47
C LEU A 254 -18.09 -10.35 -22.63
N ALA A 255 -16.86 -9.91 -22.94
CA ALA A 255 -16.01 -10.58 -23.93
C ALA A 255 -15.55 -11.96 -23.44
N GLU A 256 -15.15 -12.10 -22.18
CA GLU A 256 -14.83 -13.39 -21.56
C GLU A 256 -16.07 -14.30 -21.46
N GLN A 257 -17.24 -13.73 -21.17
CA GLN A 257 -18.51 -14.45 -21.11
C GLN A 257 -19.03 -14.84 -22.51
N GLN A 258 -18.78 -14.02 -23.55
CA GLN A 258 -19.03 -14.38 -24.95
C GLN A 258 -18.03 -15.43 -25.45
N GLN A 259 -16.76 -15.37 -25.02
CA GLN A 259 -15.76 -16.40 -25.32
C GLN A 259 -16.03 -17.71 -24.59
N ALA A 260 -16.63 -17.67 -23.39
CA ALA A 260 -17.08 -18.86 -22.67
C ALA A 260 -18.42 -19.43 -23.21
N ALA A 261 -19.30 -18.59 -23.78
CA ALA A 261 -20.56 -19.03 -24.37
C ALA A 261 -20.40 -19.66 -25.77
N TYR A 262 -19.35 -19.30 -26.51
CA TYR A 262 -19.03 -19.88 -27.83
C TYR A 262 -17.95 -20.96 -27.71
N GLY A 263 -18.20 -21.99 -26.90
CA GLY A 263 -17.37 -23.18 -26.83
C GLY A 263 -17.12 -23.84 -28.20
N ASP A 264 -15.84 -24.05 -28.49
CA ASP A 264 -15.22 -25.17 -29.23
C ASP A 264 -15.65 -25.56 -30.66
N ALA A 265 -16.62 -24.93 -31.31
CA ALA A 265 -17.18 -25.46 -32.58
C ALA A 265 -16.71 -24.82 -33.89
N LYS A 266 -15.61 -24.04 -33.93
CA LYS A 266 -15.04 -23.55 -35.21
C LYS A 266 -13.54 -23.27 -35.14
N ARG A 267 -12.74 -24.33 -34.98
CA ARG A 267 -11.39 -24.38 -35.58
C ARG A 267 -11.56 -24.39 -37.10
N GLN A 268 -11.82 -23.22 -37.68
CA GLN A 268 -11.67 -23.01 -39.11
C GLN A 268 -10.44 -22.11 -39.28
N LYS A 269 -9.38 -22.73 -39.80
CA LYS A 269 -8.11 -22.11 -40.21
C LYS A 269 -8.42 -20.83 -41.01
N MET A 270 -8.27 -19.67 -40.36
CA MET A 270 -7.81 -18.47 -41.03
C MET A 270 -6.34 -18.36 -40.67
N ALA A 271 -5.48 -18.36 -41.70
CA ALA A 271 -4.07 -18.14 -41.56
C ALA A 271 -3.86 -16.81 -40.83
N SER A 272 -3.36 -16.88 -39.59
CA SER A 272 -2.82 -15.72 -38.90
C SER A 272 -1.59 -15.27 -39.65
N GLU A 273 -1.60 -14.05 -40.17
CA GLU A 273 -0.36 -13.36 -40.55
C GLU A 273 0.63 -13.40 -39.37
N PRO A 274 1.93 -13.67 -39.62
CA PRO A 274 2.91 -13.75 -38.56
C PRO A 274 3.08 -12.38 -37.91
N LEU A 275 2.66 -12.27 -36.66
CA LEU A 275 3.00 -11.13 -35.80
C LEU A 275 4.54 -11.05 -35.68
N PRO A 276 5.15 -9.86 -35.88
CA PRO A 276 6.60 -9.70 -35.76
C PRO A 276 7.05 -10.03 -34.33
N VAL A 277 8.20 -10.70 -34.22
CA VAL A 277 8.84 -11.06 -32.95
C VAL A 277 9.17 -9.77 -32.19
N ARG A 278 8.37 -9.41 -31.18
CA ARG A 278 8.65 -8.25 -30.32
C ARG A 278 9.73 -8.62 -29.30
N VAL A 279 10.95 -8.20 -29.58
CA VAL A 279 12.09 -8.32 -28.66
C VAL A 279 11.95 -7.21 -27.60
N ASN A 280 11.85 -7.60 -26.33
CA ASN A 280 11.84 -6.62 -25.24
C ASN A 280 13.23 -5.96 -25.07
N PRO A 281 13.31 -4.65 -24.79
CA PRO A 281 14.56 -4.01 -24.39
C PRO A 281 15.09 -4.62 -23.09
N LEU A 282 16.41 -4.84 -23.00
CA LEU A 282 17.05 -5.23 -21.74
C LEU A 282 16.95 -4.08 -20.73
N ALA A 283 16.74 -4.41 -19.45
CA ALA A 283 16.82 -3.42 -18.38
C ALA A 283 18.28 -2.95 -18.23
N PRO A 284 18.53 -1.66 -17.92
CA PRO A 284 19.88 -1.17 -17.65
C PRO A 284 20.38 -1.76 -16.32
N GLY A 285 21.49 -2.51 -16.38
CA GLY A 285 22.12 -3.17 -15.23
C GLY A 285 23.02 -4.36 -15.65
N PRO A 286 23.74 -5.01 -14.72
CA PRO A 286 24.51 -6.21 -15.03
C PRO A 286 23.56 -7.35 -15.43
N ASN A 287 23.45 -7.61 -16.72
CA ASN A 287 22.59 -8.65 -17.26
C ASN A 287 23.30 -10.01 -17.24
N SER A 288 22.70 -10.99 -16.55
CA SER A 288 23.14 -12.38 -16.58
C SER A 288 23.07 -12.96 -17.99
N LEU A 289 23.87 -14.00 -18.28
CA LEU A 289 23.83 -14.66 -19.60
C LEU A 289 22.42 -15.20 -19.90
N ALA A 290 21.71 -15.70 -18.88
CA ALA A 290 20.32 -16.15 -19.00
C ALA A 290 19.37 -15.03 -19.46
N ALA A 291 19.53 -13.80 -18.94
CA ALA A 291 18.71 -12.66 -19.34
C ALA A 291 18.90 -12.27 -20.81
N ILE A 292 20.11 -12.45 -21.35
CA ILE A 292 20.44 -12.13 -22.76
C ILE A 292 19.70 -13.06 -23.72
N TYR A 293 19.71 -14.36 -23.42
CA TYR A 293 19.07 -15.40 -24.26
C TYR A 293 17.56 -15.54 -24.01
N THR A 294 17.01 -14.86 -22.99
CA THR A 294 15.58 -14.89 -22.70
C THR A 294 14.81 -13.97 -23.66
N LEU A 295 14.06 -14.59 -24.57
CA LEU A 295 13.16 -13.91 -25.52
C LEU A 295 11.66 -14.05 -25.15
N THR A 296 11.34 -14.83 -24.12
CA THR A 296 9.96 -15.06 -23.65
C THR A 296 9.54 -14.06 -22.57
N GLN A 297 8.26 -13.68 -22.56
CA GLN A 297 7.64 -12.85 -21.50
C GLN A 297 6.94 -13.68 -20.42
N ASN A 298 6.92 -15.01 -20.56
CA ASN A 298 6.24 -15.89 -19.62
C ASN A 298 7.15 -16.15 -18.39
N VAL A 299 6.77 -15.59 -17.25
CA VAL A 299 7.48 -15.71 -15.97
C VAL A 299 7.70 -17.17 -15.54
N GLY A 300 6.75 -18.06 -15.85
CA GLY A 300 6.87 -19.49 -15.52
C GLY A 300 7.93 -20.22 -16.35
N LEU A 301 8.12 -19.83 -17.61
CA LEU A 301 9.17 -20.40 -18.47
C LEU A 301 10.55 -19.81 -18.17
N GLN A 302 10.62 -18.58 -17.64
CA GLN A 302 11.87 -17.96 -17.21
C GLN A 302 12.44 -18.61 -15.94
N ALA A 303 11.57 -19.14 -15.07
CA ALA A 303 11.97 -19.84 -13.85
C ALA A 303 12.19 -21.35 -14.04
N PHE A 304 12.00 -21.87 -15.26
CA PHE A 304 12.13 -23.29 -15.55
C PHE A 304 13.59 -23.70 -15.77
N ASP A 305 14.05 -24.68 -15.00
CA ASP A 305 15.39 -25.25 -15.14
C ASP A 305 15.42 -26.35 -16.23
N ALA A 306 16.03 -26.01 -17.37
CA ALA A 306 16.14 -26.91 -18.51
C ALA A 306 17.02 -28.14 -18.24
N THR A 307 17.85 -28.14 -17.19
CA THR A 307 18.69 -29.31 -16.84
C THR A 307 17.86 -30.48 -16.28
N GLN A 308 16.64 -30.20 -15.80
CA GLN A 308 15.71 -31.22 -15.31
C GLN A 308 15.01 -31.97 -16.45
N VAL A 309 15.20 -31.57 -17.72
CA VAL A 309 14.59 -32.22 -18.87
C VAL A 309 15.47 -33.38 -19.35
N PRO A 310 14.95 -34.62 -19.41
CA PRO A 310 15.68 -35.74 -19.98
C PRO A 310 16.12 -35.48 -21.43
N SER A 311 17.36 -35.82 -21.78
CA SER A 311 17.99 -35.53 -23.08
C SER A 311 17.17 -36.02 -24.29
N GLN A 312 16.50 -37.16 -24.16
CA GLN A 312 15.63 -37.74 -25.19
C GLN A 312 14.39 -36.89 -25.46
N ILE A 313 13.82 -36.27 -24.42
CA ILE A 313 12.65 -35.38 -24.54
C ILE A 313 13.11 -34.04 -25.11
N ALA A 314 14.22 -33.48 -24.61
CA ALA A 314 14.79 -32.25 -25.12
C ALA A 314 15.07 -32.34 -26.63
N THR A 315 15.69 -33.43 -27.09
CA THR A 315 16.00 -33.64 -28.52
C THR A 315 14.74 -33.70 -29.37
N LYS A 316 13.71 -34.44 -28.95
CA LYS A 316 12.43 -34.52 -29.69
C LYS A 316 11.73 -33.17 -29.77
N VAL A 317 11.73 -32.41 -28.67
CA VAL A 317 11.15 -31.06 -28.62
C VAL A 317 11.92 -30.12 -29.55
N VAL A 318 13.25 -30.12 -29.50
CA VAL A 318 14.08 -29.26 -30.36
C VAL A 318 13.86 -29.58 -31.83
N VAL A 319 13.93 -30.85 -32.24
CA VAL A 319 13.73 -31.24 -33.65
C VAL A 319 12.31 -30.91 -34.12
N SER A 320 11.30 -31.21 -33.31
CA SER A 320 9.90 -30.89 -33.66
C SER A 320 9.64 -29.38 -33.72
N THR A 321 10.36 -28.59 -32.92
CA THR A 321 10.20 -27.13 -32.89
C THR A 321 10.93 -26.52 -34.09
N LEU A 322 12.18 -26.92 -34.36
CA LEU A 322 12.94 -26.48 -35.53
C LEU A 322 12.22 -26.80 -36.85
N ALA A 323 11.55 -27.95 -36.95
CA ALA A 323 10.76 -28.31 -38.14
C ALA A 323 9.54 -27.41 -38.38
N ARG A 324 9.08 -26.66 -37.37
CA ARG A 324 7.86 -25.85 -37.40
C ARG A 324 8.12 -24.35 -37.27
N VAL A 325 9.32 -23.96 -36.87
CA VAL A 325 9.70 -22.56 -36.67
C VAL A 325 9.89 -21.91 -38.03
N ASP A 326 9.30 -20.72 -38.18
CA ASP A 326 9.52 -19.88 -39.33
C ASP A 326 10.99 -19.39 -39.39
N LEU A 327 11.63 -19.56 -40.54
CA LEU A 327 13.03 -19.22 -40.74
C LEU A 327 13.29 -17.72 -40.56
N HIS A 328 12.32 -16.88 -40.94
CA HIS A 328 12.44 -15.44 -40.78
C HIS A 328 12.36 -15.04 -39.30
N ALA A 329 11.38 -15.56 -38.55
CA ALA A 329 11.29 -15.36 -37.10
C ALA A 329 12.55 -15.84 -36.35
N LEU A 330 13.11 -16.99 -36.75
CA LEU A 330 14.37 -17.49 -36.18
C LEU A 330 15.54 -16.55 -36.46
N SER A 331 15.66 -16.03 -37.69
CA SER A 331 16.72 -15.09 -38.06
C SER A 331 16.64 -13.78 -37.27
N GLN A 332 15.42 -13.25 -37.05
CA GLN A 332 15.19 -12.05 -36.24
C GLN A 332 15.57 -12.28 -34.77
N ALA A 333 15.19 -13.42 -34.20
CA ALA A 333 15.54 -13.80 -32.84
C ALA A 333 17.06 -13.92 -32.64
N VAL A 334 17.77 -14.53 -33.60
CA VAL A 334 19.23 -14.64 -33.59
C VAL A 334 19.88 -13.25 -33.71
N HIS A 335 19.38 -12.39 -34.59
CA HIS A 335 19.92 -11.04 -34.75
C HIS A 335 19.77 -10.21 -33.47
N ALA A 336 18.62 -10.30 -32.81
CA ALA A 336 18.36 -9.63 -31.54
C ALA A 336 19.29 -10.09 -30.41
N ILE A 337 19.60 -11.40 -30.34
CA ILE A 337 20.56 -11.92 -29.36
C ILE A 337 21.98 -11.42 -29.67
N ARG A 338 22.37 -11.38 -30.95
CA ARG A 338 23.67 -10.83 -31.37
C ARG A 338 23.83 -9.36 -30.98
N GLU A 339 22.79 -8.56 -31.18
CA GLU A 339 22.80 -7.14 -30.78
C GLU A 339 22.95 -6.97 -29.26
N ARG A 340 22.25 -7.81 -28.47
CA ARG A 340 22.38 -7.83 -27.00
C ARG A 340 23.78 -8.25 -26.54
N LEU A 341 24.42 -9.20 -27.22
CA LEU A 341 25.79 -9.64 -26.93
C LEU A 341 26.81 -8.55 -27.30
N ALA A 342 26.67 -7.93 -28.46
CA ALA A 342 27.53 -6.82 -28.89
C ALA A 342 27.42 -5.62 -27.93
N ALA A 343 26.22 -5.31 -27.43
CA ALA A 343 26.03 -4.27 -26.42
C ALA A 343 26.71 -4.60 -25.08
N LYS A 344 26.78 -5.89 -24.71
CA LYS A 344 27.49 -6.34 -23.50
C LYS A 344 29.00 -6.31 -23.69
N GLU A 345 29.51 -6.71 -24.85
CA GLU A 345 30.94 -6.62 -25.19
C GLU A 345 31.41 -5.17 -25.25
N ALA A 346 30.61 -4.27 -25.84
CA ALA A 346 30.90 -2.83 -25.87
C ALA A 346 30.88 -2.17 -24.47
N ALA A 347 30.19 -2.78 -23.50
CA ALA A 347 30.16 -2.33 -22.11
C ALA A 347 31.31 -2.90 -21.25
N GLN A 348 32.09 -3.86 -21.76
CA GLN A 348 33.33 -4.29 -21.10
C GLN A 348 34.46 -3.31 -21.43
N ALA A 349 34.94 -2.61 -20.41
CA ALA A 349 36.19 -1.84 -20.50
C ALA A 349 37.36 -2.76 -20.90
N PRO A 350 38.36 -2.25 -21.66
CA PRO A 350 39.48 -3.06 -22.10
C PRO A 350 40.28 -3.62 -20.92
N VAL A 351 40.61 -4.91 -21.02
CA VAL A 351 41.35 -5.69 -20.04
C VAL A 351 42.74 -5.09 -19.84
N LEU A 352 43.06 -4.70 -18.60
CA LEU A 352 44.40 -4.28 -18.19
C LEU A 352 45.35 -5.48 -18.26
N ASN A 353 46.53 -5.28 -18.85
CA ASN A 353 47.57 -6.29 -19.02
C ASN A 353 48.02 -6.86 -17.65
N PRO A 354 48.20 -8.19 -17.53
CA PRO A 354 48.54 -8.86 -16.26
C PRO A 354 50.00 -8.69 -15.80
N GLU A 355 50.85 -7.93 -16.51
CA GLU A 355 52.27 -7.76 -16.17
C GLU A 355 52.58 -6.56 -15.24
N THR A 356 51.58 -5.87 -14.70
CA THR A 356 51.81 -4.76 -13.75
C THR A 356 51.03 -4.86 -12.44
N ALA A 357 50.57 -6.05 -12.04
CA ALA A 357 49.87 -6.22 -10.76
C ALA A 357 50.87 -6.26 -9.57
N PRO A 358 50.77 -5.36 -8.58
CA PRO A 358 51.43 -5.56 -7.29
C PRO A 358 50.69 -6.62 -6.48
N LEU A 359 51.49 -7.37 -5.71
CA LEU A 359 51.17 -8.57 -4.96
C LEU A 359 50.03 -8.46 -3.94
N ASP A 360 49.43 -9.63 -3.70
CA ASP A 360 48.43 -10.01 -2.68
C ASP A 360 48.48 -9.21 -1.38
N VAL A 361 47.30 -8.74 -0.96
CA VAL A 361 46.93 -8.71 0.45
C VAL A 361 45.50 -9.24 0.56
N GLU A 362 45.35 -10.26 1.39
CA GLU A 362 44.12 -11.00 1.65
C GLU A 362 43.02 -10.12 2.25
N GLU A 363 41.80 -10.64 2.06
CA GLU A 363 40.49 -10.18 2.46
C GLU A 363 40.43 -9.56 3.88
N ASP A 364 39.79 -8.41 3.99
CA ASP A 364 38.75 -8.20 5.01
C ASP A 364 37.79 -7.09 4.54
N ASP A 365 36.52 -7.44 4.53
CA ASP A 365 35.37 -6.58 4.25
C ASP A 365 35.29 -5.45 5.28
N ASP A 366 35.26 -4.20 4.83
CA ASP A 366 34.53 -3.12 5.52
C ASP A 366 34.25 -1.95 4.56
N ASP A 367 32.99 -1.50 4.59
CA ASP A 367 32.39 -0.45 3.78
C ASP A 367 33.23 0.85 3.71
N TYR A 368 33.76 1.18 2.53
CA TYR A 368 34.45 2.45 2.26
C TYR A 368 33.65 3.34 1.30
N GLU A 369 32.95 4.35 1.83
CA GLU A 369 32.41 5.47 1.04
C GLU A 369 33.57 6.43 0.67
N PRO A 370 33.82 6.74 -0.61
CA PRO A 370 34.92 7.63 -0.98
C PRO A 370 34.54 9.09 -0.69
N ASP A 371 35.16 9.66 0.34
CA ASP A 371 35.20 11.11 0.56
C ASP A 371 36.00 11.78 -0.57
N PHE A 372 35.29 12.55 -1.41
CA PHE A 372 35.92 13.43 -2.39
C PHE A 372 36.60 14.60 -1.67
N THR A 373 37.88 14.45 -1.35
CA THR A 373 38.73 15.61 -1.03
C THR A 373 39.08 16.32 -2.35
N MET A 374 38.68 17.59 -2.46
CA MET A 374 39.13 18.44 -3.55
C MET A 374 40.65 18.61 -3.46
N ALA A 375 41.35 18.43 -4.56
CA ALA A 375 42.80 18.59 -4.65
C ALA A 375 43.22 19.97 -4.09
N GLU A 376 44.10 19.97 -3.08
CA GLU A 376 44.76 21.18 -2.59
C GLU A 376 45.74 21.69 -3.67
N ASP A 377 45.66 22.98 -4.02
CA ASP A 377 46.55 23.64 -4.99
C ASP A 377 48.02 23.61 -4.56
N GLU A 378 48.94 23.52 -5.54
CA GLU A 378 50.40 23.40 -5.35
C GLU A 378 51.04 24.53 -4.52
N GLU A 379 50.35 25.66 -4.34
CA GLU A 379 50.81 26.77 -3.50
C GLU A 379 50.57 26.55 -1.99
N GLN A 380 49.57 25.74 -1.60
CA GLN A 380 49.33 25.41 -0.19
C GLN A 380 50.33 24.39 0.36
N ILE A 381 50.86 23.51 -0.50
CA ILE A 381 51.88 22.51 -0.13
C ILE A 381 53.23 23.20 0.13
N LYS A 382 53.59 24.22 -0.68
CA LYS A 382 54.83 24.98 -0.48
C LYS A 382 54.85 25.80 0.81
N ASN A 383 53.68 26.29 1.25
CA ASN A 383 53.58 27.03 2.51
C ASN A 383 53.69 26.15 3.77
N LYS A 384 53.47 24.83 3.64
CA LYS A 384 53.59 23.86 4.74
C LYS A 384 55.03 23.35 4.94
N LEU A 385 55.95 23.57 3.99
CA LEU A 385 57.30 23.02 4.02
C LEU A 385 58.39 23.94 4.62
N ASP A 386 58.11 25.22 4.89
CA ASP A 386 59.15 26.22 5.23
C ASP A 386 59.14 26.71 6.71
N GLY A 387 58.47 25.99 7.61
CA GLY A 387 58.40 26.31 9.04
C GLY A 387 59.23 25.36 9.91
N LYS A 388 60.32 25.86 10.52
CA LYS A 388 61.15 25.12 11.50
C LYS A 388 60.35 24.54 12.69
N PRO A 389 60.76 23.39 13.26
CA PRO A 389 60.09 22.77 14.40
C PRO A 389 60.34 23.58 15.68
N ARG A 390 59.29 23.83 16.47
CA ARG A 390 59.40 24.40 17.81
C ARG A 390 58.54 23.61 18.79
N GLU A 391 59.17 23.36 19.93
CA GLU A 391 58.81 22.46 21.03
C GLU A 391 57.46 22.76 21.70
N GLU A 392 56.81 21.66 22.09
CA GLU A 392 56.08 21.37 23.34
C GLU A 392 54.85 22.20 23.81
N GLU A 393 53.81 21.40 24.12
CA GLU A 393 52.83 21.56 25.21
C GLU A 393 51.77 22.68 25.15
N GLN A 394 50.58 22.29 24.69
CA GLN A 394 49.30 22.53 25.38
C GLN A 394 48.17 21.69 24.74
N PRO A 395 47.34 20.98 25.52
CA PRO A 395 46.24 20.20 24.98
C PRO A 395 45.15 21.16 24.47
N ARG A 396 44.93 21.18 23.16
CA ARG A 396 43.75 21.82 22.56
C ARG A 396 42.51 21.10 23.10
N PRO A 397 41.50 21.79 23.64
CA PRO A 397 40.25 21.15 24.03
C PRO A 397 39.62 20.54 22.77
N ASP A 398 39.19 19.29 22.93
CA ASP A 398 38.65 18.45 21.87
C ASP A 398 37.45 19.14 21.19
N ALA A 399 37.62 19.54 19.93
CA ALA A 399 36.61 20.27 19.16
C ALA A 399 35.33 19.43 18.92
N ALA A 400 35.37 18.14 19.23
CA ALA A 400 34.21 17.24 19.25
C ALA A 400 33.24 17.51 20.41
N SER A 401 33.68 18.16 21.49
CA SER A 401 32.84 18.44 22.67
C SER A 401 31.93 19.68 22.52
N LEU A 402 32.14 20.49 21.48
CA LEU A 402 31.40 21.74 21.20
C LEU A 402 30.44 21.64 20.00
N ALA A 403 30.42 20.49 19.30
CA ALA A 403 29.39 20.22 18.32
C ALA A 403 28.09 19.86 19.05
N LEU A 404 27.11 20.76 19.02
CA LEU A 404 25.71 20.39 19.31
C LEU A 404 25.33 19.28 18.33
N GLY A 405 25.43 18.03 18.79
CA GLY A 405 24.98 16.86 18.04
C GLY A 405 23.52 17.02 17.61
N PRO A 406 23.05 16.22 16.63
CA PRO A 406 21.68 16.33 16.12
C PRO A 406 20.70 16.26 17.30
N TYR A 407 20.00 17.38 17.56
CA TYR A 407 19.01 17.48 18.61
C TYR A 407 17.90 16.46 18.35
N LYS A 408 17.99 15.31 19.00
CA LYS A 408 16.95 14.28 19.01
C LYS A 408 15.98 14.66 20.12
N LEU A 409 14.74 14.94 19.74
CA LEU A 409 13.65 15.05 20.71
C LEU A 409 13.68 13.80 21.61
N PRO A 410 13.43 13.95 22.92
CA PRO A 410 13.22 12.81 23.80
C PRO A 410 12.17 11.90 23.16
N ARG A 411 12.48 10.60 23.05
CA ARG A 411 11.49 9.62 22.61
C ARG A 411 10.25 9.79 23.51
N PRO A 412 9.03 9.88 22.95
CA PRO A 412 7.84 9.96 23.78
C PRO A 412 7.84 8.77 24.75
N PRO A 413 7.38 8.96 26.00
CA PRO A 413 7.32 7.87 26.96
C PRO A 413 6.60 6.67 26.33
N PRO A 414 7.16 5.45 26.43
CA PRO A 414 6.49 4.27 25.90
C PRO A 414 5.12 4.16 26.55
N LEU A 415 4.11 3.84 25.74
CA LEU A 415 2.77 3.57 26.25
C LEU A 415 2.86 2.38 27.20
N ASN A 416 2.28 2.51 28.39
CA ASN A 416 2.07 1.36 29.27
C ASN A 416 1.34 0.26 28.46
N PRO A 417 1.80 -1.00 28.47
CA PRO A 417 1.16 -2.10 27.75
C PRO A 417 -0.35 -2.22 28.03
N GLU A 418 -0.80 -1.93 29.26
CA GLU A 418 -2.21 -1.93 29.61
C GLU A 418 -2.99 -0.80 28.91
N ALA A 419 -2.41 0.41 28.86
CA ALA A 419 -2.99 1.54 28.17
C ALA A 419 -3.03 1.32 26.64
N ALA A 420 -1.98 0.71 26.08
CA ALA A 420 -1.93 0.33 24.67
C ALA A 420 -2.99 -0.72 24.32
N ALA A 421 -3.17 -1.74 25.17
CA ALA A 421 -4.20 -2.76 25.00
C ALA A 421 -5.62 -2.16 25.12
N ALA A 422 -5.85 -1.26 26.07
CA ALA A 422 -7.13 -0.55 26.21
C ALA A 422 -7.44 0.34 25.00
N ALA A 423 -6.44 1.07 24.49
CA ALA A 423 -6.57 1.85 23.26
C ALA A 423 -6.86 0.95 22.05
N GLY A 424 -6.17 -0.18 21.92
CA GLY A 424 -6.42 -1.18 20.88
C GLY A 424 -7.86 -1.72 20.91
N LYS A 425 -8.35 -2.13 22.09
CA LYS A 425 -9.75 -2.56 22.29
C LYS A 425 -10.75 -1.49 21.85
N MET A 426 -10.49 -0.22 22.17
CA MET A 426 -11.35 0.89 21.76
C MET A 426 -11.33 1.11 20.24
N VAL A 427 -10.17 1.00 19.60
CA VAL A 427 -10.04 1.11 18.14
C VAL A 427 -10.82 0.00 17.45
N VAL A 428 -10.65 -1.26 17.87
CA VAL A 428 -11.40 -2.40 17.32
C VAL A 428 -12.90 -2.18 17.48
N ALA A 429 -13.37 -1.77 18.66
CA ALA A 429 -14.78 -1.49 18.89
C ALA A 429 -15.34 -0.43 17.91
N ARG A 430 -14.63 0.70 17.74
CA ARG A 430 -15.05 1.76 16.80
C ARG A 430 -15.11 1.29 15.35
N VAL A 431 -14.20 0.40 14.94
CA VAL A 431 -14.21 -0.19 13.60
C VAL A 431 -15.45 -1.07 13.40
N PHE A 432 -15.83 -1.89 14.38
CA PHE A 432 -17.06 -2.68 14.31
C PHE A 432 -18.34 -1.81 14.35
N ASP A 433 -18.34 -0.72 15.12
CA ASP A 433 -19.46 0.25 15.10
C ASP A 433 -19.60 0.91 13.72
N THR A 434 -18.47 1.18 13.05
CA THR A 434 -18.47 1.67 11.67
C THR A 434 -19.11 0.65 10.73
N VAL A 435 -18.77 -0.65 10.86
CA VAL A 435 -19.38 -1.73 10.05
C VAL A 435 -20.90 -1.82 10.26
N ARG A 436 -21.37 -1.61 11.50
CA ARG A 436 -22.81 -1.63 11.82
C ARG A 436 -23.55 -0.42 11.23
N GLY A 437 -22.89 0.72 11.10
CA GLY A 437 -23.44 1.94 10.49
C GLY A 437 -23.44 1.97 8.96
N LEU A 438 -22.81 0.99 8.29
CA LEU A 438 -22.78 0.90 6.83
C LEU A 438 -23.99 0.10 6.30
N GLU A 439 -24.73 0.69 5.37
CA GLU A 439 -25.86 0.03 4.72
C GLU A 439 -25.42 -1.17 3.87
N GLU A 440 -26.25 -2.21 3.88
CA GLU A 440 -26.04 -3.43 3.10
C GLU A 440 -26.40 -3.16 1.63
N PRO A 441 -25.50 -3.40 0.67
CA PRO A 441 -25.78 -3.07 -0.72
C PRO A 441 -26.97 -3.89 -1.25
N ALA A 442 -27.91 -3.22 -1.92
CA ALA A 442 -29.17 -3.80 -2.42
C ALA A 442 -29.01 -4.95 -3.45
N ALA A 443 -27.79 -5.19 -3.95
CA ALA A 443 -27.49 -6.26 -4.90
C ALA A 443 -26.34 -7.12 -4.37
N LYS A 444 -26.55 -8.44 -4.27
CA LYS A 444 -25.49 -9.44 -4.06
C LYS A 444 -24.50 -9.34 -5.23
N LYS A 445 -23.39 -8.64 -5.03
CA LYS A 445 -22.28 -8.64 -5.99
C LYS A 445 -21.52 -9.96 -5.87
N THR A 446 -20.95 -10.41 -6.99
CA THR A 446 -20.14 -11.61 -7.10
C THR A 446 -19.02 -11.59 -6.07
N ARG A 447 -18.87 -12.67 -5.28
CA ARG A 447 -17.84 -12.86 -4.25
C ARG A 447 -16.49 -12.36 -4.79
N GLY A 448 -15.98 -11.25 -4.23
CA GLY A 448 -14.60 -10.85 -4.49
C GLY A 448 -13.69 -11.91 -3.88
N GLY A 449 -12.98 -12.67 -4.72
CA GLY A 449 -12.06 -13.69 -4.25
C GLY A 449 -10.96 -13.13 -3.35
N ILE A 450 -10.12 -14.02 -2.81
CA ILE A 450 -9.01 -13.73 -1.88
C ILE A 450 -8.08 -12.60 -2.39
N ASN A 451 -8.03 -12.35 -3.70
CA ASN A 451 -7.23 -11.30 -4.34
C ASN A 451 -7.86 -9.89 -4.33
N ARG A 452 -9.07 -9.69 -3.77
CA ARG A 452 -9.63 -8.33 -3.64
C ARG A 452 -8.75 -7.52 -2.69
N LEU A 453 -8.28 -6.36 -3.16
CA LEU A 453 -7.56 -5.40 -2.30
C LEU A 453 -8.51 -4.96 -1.17
N ALA A 454 -8.16 -5.32 0.06
CA ALA A 454 -8.82 -4.82 1.25
C ALA A 454 -8.74 -3.28 1.28
N ALA A 455 -9.81 -2.61 1.71
CA ALA A 455 -9.95 -1.15 1.76
C ALA A 455 -9.94 -0.39 0.42
N SER A 456 -10.08 -1.07 -0.73
CA SER A 456 -10.21 -0.36 -2.03
C SER A 456 -11.59 0.29 -2.22
N SER A 457 -12.62 -0.28 -1.60
CA SER A 457 -13.95 0.30 -1.43
C SER A 457 -14.24 0.40 0.08
N TYR A 458 -14.79 1.52 0.54
CA TYR A 458 -15.19 1.71 1.94
C TYR A 458 -16.55 1.04 2.23
N ASP A 459 -16.78 -0.14 1.65
CA ASP A 459 -17.99 -0.93 1.81
C ASP A 459 -17.86 -1.92 2.97
N LYS A 460 -19.01 -2.36 3.49
CA LYS A 460 -19.11 -3.29 4.62
C LYS A 460 -18.23 -4.52 4.45
N GLU A 461 -18.24 -5.14 3.26
CA GLU A 461 -17.41 -6.31 2.95
C GLU A 461 -15.91 -6.04 3.04
N SER A 462 -15.41 -4.91 2.49
CA SER A 462 -13.98 -4.61 2.52
C SER A 462 -13.47 -4.30 3.92
N ILE A 463 -14.29 -3.66 4.76
CA ILE A 463 -13.93 -3.43 6.16
C ILE A 463 -13.94 -4.75 6.92
N LEU A 464 -14.93 -5.62 6.69
CA LEU A 464 -14.94 -6.97 7.28
C LEU A 464 -13.71 -7.79 6.88
N THR A 465 -13.36 -7.82 5.59
CA THR A 465 -12.13 -8.48 5.12
C THR A 465 -10.88 -7.89 5.78
N PHE A 466 -10.84 -6.56 5.97
CA PHE A 466 -9.74 -5.91 6.67
C PHE A 466 -9.66 -6.35 8.14
N ILE A 467 -10.78 -6.40 8.86
CA ILE A 467 -10.82 -6.87 10.26
C ILE A 467 -10.38 -8.33 10.34
N THR A 468 -10.89 -9.20 9.47
CA THR A 468 -10.51 -10.61 9.39
C THR A 468 -9.00 -10.75 9.17
N ARG A 469 -8.41 -9.99 8.25
CA ARG A 469 -6.96 -9.99 8.00
C ARG A 469 -6.15 -9.39 9.15
N LEU A 470 -6.68 -8.39 9.83
CA LEU A 470 -6.04 -7.81 11.01
C LEU A 470 -5.96 -8.85 12.13
N GLY A 471 -7.05 -9.58 12.39
CA GLY A 471 -7.09 -10.63 13.40
C GLY A 471 -6.36 -11.94 13.04
N THR A 472 -6.04 -12.17 11.76
CA THR A 472 -5.36 -13.41 11.32
C THR A 472 -3.87 -13.19 11.03
N ARG A 473 -3.50 -12.03 10.47
CA ARG A 473 -2.15 -11.77 9.94
C ARG A 473 -1.30 -10.85 10.79
N ALA A 474 -1.88 -9.98 11.62
CA ALA A 474 -1.10 -8.92 12.28
C ALA A 474 -0.09 -9.46 13.31
N THR A 475 -0.39 -10.60 13.92
CA THR A 475 0.48 -11.27 14.90
C THR A 475 1.11 -12.56 14.34
N ALA A 476 0.78 -12.95 13.11
CA ALA A 476 1.30 -14.16 12.48
C ALA A 476 2.84 -14.17 12.47
N GLY A 477 3.43 -15.19 13.10
CA GLY A 477 4.89 -15.34 13.23
C GLY A 477 5.56 -14.46 14.31
N LEU A 478 4.81 -13.59 14.99
CA LEU A 478 5.31 -12.75 16.10
C LEU A 478 4.91 -13.27 17.49
N GLU A 479 4.06 -14.29 17.54
CA GLU A 479 3.41 -14.76 18.78
C GLU A 479 4.36 -15.50 19.74
N ASN A 480 5.52 -15.98 19.24
CA ASN A 480 6.55 -16.66 20.05
C ASN A 480 7.88 -15.88 20.12
N ILE A 481 7.91 -14.62 19.65
CA ILE A 481 9.13 -13.81 19.68
C ILE A 481 9.14 -13.00 20.98
N GLU A 482 10.09 -13.30 21.86
CA GLU A 482 10.43 -12.43 22.99
C GLU A 482 11.36 -11.32 22.48
N PRO A 483 10.90 -10.07 22.34
CA PRO A 483 11.79 -8.97 22.02
C PRO A 483 12.78 -8.77 23.17
N LYS A 484 14.07 -8.80 22.87
CA LYS A 484 15.15 -8.41 23.79
C LYS A 484 15.62 -7.00 23.40
N ASP A 485 15.82 -6.14 24.39
CA ASP A 485 16.49 -4.85 24.21
C ASP A 485 17.98 -5.04 23.85
N GLU A 486 18.63 -3.96 23.39
CA GLU A 486 20.09 -3.90 23.11
C GLU A 486 20.94 -4.33 24.34
N ASP A 487 20.40 -4.19 25.56
CA ASP A 487 21.01 -4.60 26.83
C ASP A 487 20.65 -6.03 27.28
N GLY A 488 19.94 -6.81 26.44
CA GLY A 488 19.55 -8.19 26.74
C GLY A 488 18.42 -8.35 27.77
N GLN A 489 17.77 -7.27 28.18
CA GLN A 489 16.55 -7.32 29.00
C GLN A 489 15.33 -7.66 28.14
N ALA A 490 14.47 -8.55 28.64
CA ALA A 490 13.22 -8.91 27.98
C ALA A 490 12.28 -7.70 27.99
N LEU A 491 11.98 -7.16 26.81
CA LEU A 491 10.88 -6.21 26.65
C LEU A 491 9.58 -6.95 26.90
N ALA A 492 8.68 -6.35 27.68
CA ALA A 492 7.36 -6.92 27.96
C ALA A 492 6.67 -7.34 26.65
N VAL A 493 6.24 -8.61 26.61
CA VAL A 493 5.68 -9.35 25.47
C VAL A 493 4.76 -8.46 24.60
N PRO A 494 4.98 -8.38 23.27
CA PRO A 494 4.04 -7.72 22.38
C PRO A 494 2.75 -8.55 22.29
N SER A 495 1.71 -8.12 23.00
CA SER A 495 0.35 -8.00 22.46
C SER A 495 -0.27 -9.20 21.72
N GLN A 496 -0.03 -10.46 22.14
CA GLN A 496 -0.92 -11.59 21.79
C GLN A 496 -2.40 -11.25 22.06
N ALA A 497 -2.64 -10.45 23.11
CA ALA A 497 -3.96 -9.95 23.49
C ALA A 497 -4.67 -9.09 22.42
N SER A 498 -3.98 -8.54 21.41
CA SER A 498 -4.66 -7.70 20.40
C SER A 498 -5.39 -8.49 19.32
N SER A 499 -4.80 -9.60 18.86
CA SER A 499 -5.35 -10.41 17.77
C SER A 499 -6.54 -11.24 18.25
N ASP A 500 -6.40 -11.88 19.41
CA ASP A 500 -7.48 -12.63 20.04
C ASP A 500 -8.67 -11.74 20.44
N VAL A 501 -8.43 -10.46 20.77
CA VAL A 501 -9.52 -9.49 20.95
C VAL A 501 -10.27 -9.24 19.64
N VAL A 502 -9.58 -9.14 18.51
CA VAL A 502 -10.23 -9.00 17.19
C VAL A 502 -11.03 -10.25 16.86
N ARG A 503 -10.46 -11.44 17.08
CA ARG A 503 -11.14 -12.73 16.88
C ARG A 503 -12.37 -12.90 17.76
N GLU A 504 -12.31 -12.50 19.03
CA GLU A 504 -13.48 -12.51 19.92
C GLU A 504 -14.60 -11.58 19.44
N ARG A 505 -14.23 -10.40 18.94
CA ARG A 505 -15.20 -9.47 18.37
C ARG A 505 -15.79 -10.01 17.07
N LEU A 506 -15.00 -10.67 16.23
CA LEU A 506 -15.48 -11.37 15.04
C LEU A 506 -16.44 -12.51 15.40
N TYR A 507 -16.08 -13.33 16.38
CA TYR A 507 -16.93 -14.40 16.90
C TYR A 507 -18.29 -13.87 17.39
N SER A 508 -18.27 -12.87 18.27
CA SER A 508 -19.49 -12.21 18.76
C SER A 508 -20.32 -11.64 17.61
N TYR A 509 -19.67 -10.96 16.67
CA TYR A 509 -20.33 -10.39 15.50
C TYR A 509 -20.96 -11.46 14.60
N VAL A 510 -20.32 -12.60 14.37
CA VAL A 510 -20.92 -13.68 13.56
C VAL A 510 -22.13 -14.26 14.27
N LEU A 511 -22.05 -14.51 15.58
CA LEU A 511 -23.14 -15.14 16.34
C LEU A 511 -24.39 -14.26 16.54
N GLU A 512 -24.25 -12.94 16.58
CA GLU A 512 -25.40 -12.02 16.66
C GLU A 512 -26.47 -12.26 15.58
N ASP A 513 -26.07 -12.64 14.36
CA ASP A 513 -27.00 -13.03 13.28
C ASP A 513 -26.31 -14.04 12.36
N PHE A 514 -26.05 -15.25 12.88
CA PHE A 514 -25.25 -16.25 12.17
C PHE A 514 -25.86 -16.67 10.83
N ARG A 515 -27.20 -16.65 10.69
CA ARG A 515 -27.88 -17.02 9.45
C ARG A 515 -27.55 -16.05 8.30
N LYS A 516 -27.51 -14.75 8.59
CA LYS A 516 -27.10 -13.74 7.58
C LYS A 516 -25.59 -13.59 7.47
N ARG A 517 -24.85 -13.88 8.54
CA ARG A 517 -23.40 -13.66 8.65
C ARG A 517 -22.56 -14.92 8.42
N ILE A 518 -23.17 -16.03 8.01
CA ILE A 518 -22.48 -17.30 7.74
C ILE A 518 -21.35 -17.16 6.71
N ASP A 519 -21.56 -16.36 5.66
CA ASP A 519 -20.55 -16.08 4.64
C ASP A 519 -19.28 -15.43 5.24
N ILE A 520 -19.46 -14.59 6.26
CA ILE A 520 -18.37 -13.93 6.98
C ILE A 520 -17.63 -14.94 7.85
N GLY A 521 -18.38 -15.79 8.57
CA GLY A 521 -17.80 -16.87 9.38
C GLY A 521 -16.97 -17.84 8.55
N VAL A 522 -17.49 -18.29 7.40
CA VAL A 522 -16.78 -19.15 6.45
C VAL A 522 -15.54 -18.44 5.90
N SER A 523 -15.67 -17.20 5.45
CA SER A 523 -14.51 -16.44 4.93
C SER A 523 -13.42 -16.25 5.99
N TRP A 524 -13.80 -16.06 7.25
CA TRP A 524 -12.86 -15.95 8.36
C TRP A 524 -12.15 -17.28 8.62
N LEU A 525 -12.89 -18.39 8.68
CA LEU A 525 -12.31 -19.73 8.83
C LEU A 525 -11.36 -20.10 7.70
N CYS A 526 -11.69 -19.77 6.45
CA CYS A 526 -10.80 -19.95 5.31
C CYS A 526 -9.51 -19.12 5.44
N GLU A 527 -9.60 -17.90 5.97
CA GLU A 527 -8.44 -17.04 6.19
C GLU A 527 -7.56 -17.54 7.34
N GLU A 528 -8.14 -17.99 8.48
CA GLU A 528 -7.39 -18.62 9.58
C GLU A 528 -6.67 -19.88 9.09
N TRP A 529 -7.39 -20.78 8.41
CA TRP A 529 -6.80 -22.00 7.85
C TRP A 529 -5.65 -21.71 6.88
N TYR A 530 -5.81 -20.70 6.03
CA TYR A 530 -4.75 -20.28 5.11
C TYR A 530 -3.54 -19.75 5.89
N CYS A 531 -3.77 -18.89 6.88
CA CYS A 531 -2.70 -18.32 7.70
C CYS A 531 -1.94 -19.41 8.47
N ASP A 532 -2.66 -20.34 9.09
CA ASP A 532 -2.07 -21.48 9.81
C ASP A 532 -1.20 -22.34 8.89
N ASN A 533 -1.65 -22.64 7.67
CA ASN A 533 -0.86 -23.40 6.71
C ASN A 533 0.39 -22.66 6.21
N VAL A 534 0.30 -21.35 6.05
CA VAL A 534 1.46 -20.52 5.68
C VAL A 534 2.46 -20.48 6.84
N GLN A 535 1.97 -20.30 8.07
CA GLN A 535 2.81 -20.29 9.27
C GLN A 535 3.48 -21.64 9.53
N LYS A 536 2.73 -22.75 9.43
CA LYS A 536 3.26 -24.11 9.58
C LYS A 536 4.37 -24.45 8.59
N LYS A 537 4.33 -23.87 7.38
CA LYS A 537 5.41 -23.99 6.38
C LYS A 537 6.66 -23.19 6.73
N GLN A 538 6.52 -22.07 7.43
CA GLN A 538 7.63 -21.22 7.85
C GLN A 538 8.24 -21.68 9.18
N ASN A 539 7.40 -22.08 10.12
CA ASN A 539 7.76 -22.59 11.44
C ASN A 539 6.82 -23.75 11.81
N PRO A 540 7.32 -25.00 11.91
CA PRO A 540 6.52 -26.16 12.32
C PRO A 540 5.86 -26.01 13.70
N ASP A 541 6.47 -25.24 14.61
CA ASP A 541 5.99 -25.02 15.98
C ASP A 541 5.14 -23.74 16.11
N ALA A 542 4.66 -23.19 15.00
CA ALA A 542 3.77 -22.05 15.02
C ALA A 542 2.42 -22.39 15.68
N PRO A 543 1.85 -21.48 16.51
CA PRO A 543 0.53 -21.68 17.10
C PRO A 543 -0.55 -21.72 16.02
N LEU A 544 -1.41 -22.75 16.08
CA LEU A 544 -2.52 -22.95 15.17
C LEU A 544 -3.81 -22.42 15.80
N HIS A 545 -4.63 -21.71 15.01
CA HIS A 545 -5.82 -21.02 15.49
C HIS A 545 -7.11 -21.58 14.91
N TYR A 546 -7.03 -22.19 13.73
CA TYR A 546 -8.16 -22.65 12.95
C TYR A 546 -9.07 -23.58 13.76
N ASP A 547 -8.52 -24.66 14.33
CA ASP A 547 -9.31 -25.68 15.04
C ASP A 547 -10.06 -25.09 16.24
N LYS A 548 -9.37 -24.26 17.03
CA LYS A 548 -9.94 -23.54 18.19
C LYS A 548 -11.16 -22.70 17.78
N TRP A 549 -11.04 -21.89 16.73
CA TRP A 549 -12.12 -20.98 16.33
C TRP A 549 -13.22 -21.66 15.52
N ALA A 550 -12.88 -22.68 14.72
CA ALA A 550 -13.84 -23.54 14.05
C ALA A 550 -14.76 -24.22 15.08
N MET A 551 -14.17 -24.81 16.13
CA MET A 551 -14.91 -25.42 17.22
C MET A 551 -15.83 -24.45 17.94
N ARG A 552 -15.30 -23.28 18.30
CA ARG A 552 -16.09 -22.27 18.99
C ARG A 552 -17.26 -21.79 18.15
N LEU A 553 -17.09 -21.57 16.85
CA LEU A 553 -18.19 -21.18 15.98
C LEU A 553 -19.26 -22.27 15.94
N VAL A 554 -18.87 -23.53 15.74
CA VAL A 554 -19.77 -24.70 15.77
C VAL A 554 -20.57 -24.75 17.07
N ASP A 555 -19.90 -24.73 18.22
CA ASP A 555 -20.55 -24.73 19.53
C ASP A 555 -21.44 -23.50 19.76
N GLY A 556 -21.07 -22.36 19.18
CA GLY A 556 -21.78 -21.10 19.33
C GLY A 556 -23.13 -21.05 18.61
N PHE A 557 -23.27 -21.64 17.42
CA PHE A 557 -24.54 -21.62 16.69
C PHE A 557 -25.42 -22.86 16.90
N PHE A 558 -24.85 -23.98 17.38
CA PHE A 558 -25.59 -25.24 17.61
C PHE A 558 -26.87 -25.07 18.45
N PRO A 559 -26.85 -24.33 19.59
CA PRO A 559 -28.05 -24.11 20.40
C PRO A 559 -29.20 -23.37 19.68
N TYR A 560 -28.89 -22.73 18.55
CA TYR A 560 -29.83 -21.88 17.81
C TYR A 560 -30.24 -22.49 16.46
N LEU A 561 -29.86 -23.75 16.18
CA LEU A 561 -30.26 -24.47 14.98
C LEU A 561 -31.72 -24.92 15.08
N ASN A 562 -32.44 -24.85 13.96
CA ASN A 562 -33.75 -25.47 13.80
C ASN A 562 -33.65 -26.71 12.89
N PRO A 563 -34.50 -27.74 13.09
CA PRO A 563 -34.51 -28.95 12.25
C PRO A 563 -34.64 -28.70 10.74
N SER A 564 -35.26 -27.59 10.33
CA SER A 564 -35.49 -27.22 8.94
C SER A 564 -34.36 -26.37 8.32
N ASP A 565 -33.37 -25.95 9.12
CA ASP A 565 -32.32 -25.04 8.66
C ASP A 565 -31.30 -25.75 7.77
N LYS A 566 -31.05 -25.25 6.57
CA LYS A 566 -29.93 -25.72 5.72
C LYS A 566 -28.58 -25.10 6.08
N VAL A 567 -28.55 -24.29 7.14
CA VAL A 567 -27.40 -23.47 7.54
C VAL A 567 -26.25 -24.37 8.01
N LEU A 568 -26.53 -25.43 8.76
CA LEU A 568 -25.53 -26.41 9.20
C LEU A 568 -24.86 -27.09 8.00
N THR A 569 -25.67 -27.62 7.07
CA THR A 569 -25.17 -28.29 5.85
C THR A 569 -24.28 -27.35 5.03
N ARG A 570 -24.72 -26.10 4.86
CA ARG A 570 -23.96 -25.08 4.15
C ARG A 570 -22.65 -24.76 4.86
N PHE A 571 -22.69 -24.57 6.18
CA PHE A 571 -21.52 -24.21 6.97
C PHE A 571 -20.44 -25.30 6.88
N LEU A 572 -20.78 -26.55 7.22
CA LEU A 572 -19.85 -27.69 7.17
C LEU A 572 -19.34 -27.92 5.74
N GLY A 573 -20.18 -27.73 4.74
CA GLY A 573 -19.81 -27.87 3.33
C GLY A 573 -18.83 -26.81 2.82
N GLU A 574 -18.87 -25.59 3.36
CA GLU A 574 -18.01 -24.48 2.94
C GLU A 574 -16.76 -24.29 3.83
N MET A 575 -16.67 -24.96 4.99
CA MET A 575 -15.46 -24.97 5.83
C MET A 575 -14.25 -25.54 5.07
N PRO A 576 -13.02 -25.00 5.24
CA PRO A 576 -11.85 -25.49 4.53
C PRO A 576 -11.49 -26.93 4.94
N GLU A 577 -11.42 -27.20 6.24
CA GLU A 577 -11.08 -28.50 6.82
C GLU A 577 -12.14 -28.91 7.86
N LEU A 578 -12.26 -30.20 8.16
CA LEU A 578 -13.23 -30.72 9.12
C LEU A 578 -12.53 -31.74 10.01
N ASP A 579 -12.50 -31.45 11.30
CA ASP A 579 -11.93 -32.31 12.34
C ASP A 579 -12.93 -33.41 12.74
N PRO A 580 -12.48 -34.67 13.02
CA PRO A 580 -13.31 -35.68 13.69
C PRO A 580 -14.14 -35.17 14.86
N GLU A 581 -13.59 -34.29 15.69
CA GLU A 581 -14.29 -33.74 16.85
C GLU A 581 -15.53 -32.92 16.45
N ILE A 582 -15.48 -32.19 15.32
CA ILE A 582 -16.61 -31.39 14.81
C ILE A 582 -17.72 -32.33 14.35
N LEU A 583 -17.37 -33.43 13.68
CA LEU A 583 -18.33 -34.46 13.29
C LEU A 583 -18.92 -35.16 14.52
N GLY A 584 -18.12 -35.37 15.57
CA GLY A 584 -18.59 -35.85 16.86
C GLY A 584 -19.65 -34.94 17.50
N LYS A 585 -19.53 -33.61 17.35
CA LYS A 585 -20.58 -32.66 17.77
C LYS A 585 -21.86 -32.82 16.93
N VAL A 586 -21.73 -32.97 15.61
CA VAL A 586 -22.88 -33.22 14.72
C VAL A 586 -23.59 -34.52 15.10
N LYS A 587 -22.85 -35.57 15.45
CA LYS A 587 -23.39 -36.84 15.98
C LYS A 587 -24.20 -36.61 17.25
N ARG A 588 -23.71 -35.81 18.20
CA ARG A 588 -24.43 -35.51 19.46
C ARG A 588 -25.75 -34.77 19.22
N LEU A 589 -25.94 -34.06 18.11
CA LEU A 589 -27.23 -33.46 17.75
C LEU A 589 -28.33 -34.52 17.57
N CYS A 590 -27.98 -35.74 17.17
CA CYS A 590 -28.94 -36.84 17.02
C CYS A 590 -29.54 -37.31 18.36
N GLY A 591 -29.04 -36.82 19.51
CA GLY A 591 -29.70 -37.03 20.80
C GLY A 591 -31.07 -36.36 20.91
N ASP A 592 -31.35 -35.37 20.06
CA ASP A 592 -32.70 -34.86 19.83
C ASP A 592 -33.28 -35.49 18.55
N PRO A 593 -34.37 -36.29 18.64
CA PRO A 593 -35.00 -36.91 17.48
C PRO A 593 -35.39 -35.92 16.38
N ALA A 594 -35.71 -34.66 16.73
CA ALA A 594 -36.05 -33.63 15.75
C ALA A 594 -34.84 -33.22 14.88
N MET A 595 -33.61 -33.31 15.41
CA MET A 595 -32.39 -32.87 14.72
C MET A 595 -31.75 -33.98 13.87
N VAL A 596 -32.16 -35.23 14.05
CA VAL A 596 -31.63 -36.41 13.31
C VAL A 596 -31.66 -36.19 11.81
N GLN A 597 -32.77 -35.67 11.27
CA GLN A 597 -32.89 -35.42 9.84
C GLN A 597 -31.83 -34.42 9.35
N LEU A 598 -31.65 -33.32 10.07
CA LEU A 598 -30.69 -32.27 9.74
C LEU A 598 -29.23 -32.78 9.83
N ALA A 599 -28.89 -33.49 10.90
CA ALA A 599 -27.54 -34.01 11.12
C ALA A 599 -27.13 -35.00 10.02
N LEU A 600 -27.96 -36.01 9.77
CA LEU A 600 -27.69 -37.04 8.77
C LEU A 600 -27.72 -36.51 7.32
N THR A 601 -28.60 -35.56 6.99
CA THR A 601 -28.57 -34.92 5.66
C THR A 601 -27.33 -34.05 5.47
N SER A 602 -26.85 -33.39 6.52
CA SER A 602 -25.60 -32.64 6.51
C SER A 602 -24.39 -33.56 6.30
N LEU A 603 -24.33 -34.69 7.01
CA LEU A 603 -23.28 -35.70 6.83
C LEU A 603 -23.31 -36.31 5.42
N LEU A 604 -24.50 -36.62 4.89
CA LEU A 604 -24.63 -37.12 3.53
C LEU A 604 -24.13 -36.11 2.49
N TYR A 605 -24.40 -34.82 2.69
CA TYR A 605 -23.86 -33.77 1.83
C TYR A 605 -22.33 -33.78 1.81
N LEU A 606 -21.68 -33.96 2.97
CA LEU A 606 -20.22 -34.08 3.06
C LEU A 606 -19.70 -35.30 2.28
N VAL A 607 -20.34 -36.47 2.44
CA VAL A 607 -20.01 -37.71 1.70
C VAL A 607 -20.05 -37.49 0.18
N MET A 608 -21.02 -36.71 -0.30
CA MET A 608 -21.22 -36.44 -1.73
C MET A 608 -20.31 -35.34 -2.27
N MET A 609 -20.15 -34.23 -1.54
CA MET A 609 -19.56 -32.99 -2.05
C MET A 609 -18.14 -32.71 -1.56
N LYS A 610 -17.66 -33.41 -0.52
CA LYS A 610 -16.29 -33.29 0.01
C LYS A 610 -15.60 -34.66 0.07
N PRO A 611 -15.02 -35.14 -1.04
CA PRO A 611 -14.31 -36.41 -1.09
C PRO A 611 -13.27 -36.65 0.03
N PRO A 612 -12.45 -35.65 0.45
CA PRO A 612 -11.46 -35.85 1.51
C PRO A 612 -12.04 -36.20 2.89
N VAL A 613 -13.29 -35.79 3.18
CA VAL A 613 -13.94 -36.00 4.50
C VAL A 613 -14.94 -37.17 4.43
N ARG A 614 -15.05 -37.82 3.26
CA ARG A 614 -16.08 -38.83 3.00
C ARG A 614 -16.05 -39.97 4.02
N ASP A 615 -14.87 -40.56 4.24
CA ASP A 615 -14.76 -41.74 5.11
C ASP A 615 -15.09 -41.39 6.55
N MET A 616 -14.54 -40.28 7.06
CA MET A 616 -14.84 -39.77 8.41
C MET A 616 -16.34 -39.46 8.61
N ALA A 617 -16.99 -38.90 7.59
CA ALA A 617 -18.42 -38.64 7.63
C ALA A 617 -19.25 -39.93 7.59
N LEU A 618 -18.83 -40.94 6.83
CA LEU A 618 -19.46 -42.27 6.81
C LEU A 618 -19.30 -42.98 8.15
N ASP A 619 -18.12 -42.90 8.76
CA ASP A 619 -17.85 -43.48 10.08
C ASP A 619 -18.74 -42.82 11.14
N SER A 620 -18.92 -41.49 11.07
CA SER A 620 -19.89 -40.78 11.91
C SER A 620 -21.34 -41.23 11.69
N VAL A 621 -21.73 -41.58 10.46
CA VAL A 621 -23.08 -42.13 10.16
C VAL A 621 -23.24 -43.55 10.71
N GLN A 622 -22.19 -44.38 10.67
CA GLN A 622 -22.19 -45.72 11.28
C GLN A 622 -22.39 -45.62 12.79
N ASP A 623 -21.59 -44.78 13.43
CA ASP A 623 -21.69 -44.46 14.85
C ASP A 623 -23.10 -43.99 15.25
N ILE A 624 -23.70 -43.10 14.46
CA ILE A 624 -25.06 -42.62 14.70
C ILE A 624 -26.08 -43.77 14.60
N TRP A 625 -25.91 -44.69 13.63
CA TRP A 625 -26.79 -45.84 13.47
C TRP A 625 -26.70 -46.81 14.66
N ILE A 626 -25.51 -46.98 15.23
CA ILE A 626 -25.29 -47.82 16.41
C ILE A 626 -25.93 -47.19 17.65
N GLU A 627 -25.67 -45.91 17.90
CA GLU A 627 -26.02 -45.24 19.16
C GLU A 627 -27.45 -44.71 19.22
N TYR A 628 -28.05 -44.29 18.10
CA TYR A 628 -29.35 -43.62 18.07
C TYR A 628 -30.39 -44.44 17.30
N GLU A 629 -31.35 -45.04 18.01
CA GLU A 629 -32.39 -45.89 17.42
C GLU A 629 -33.26 -45.14 16.40
N ASP A 630 -33.65 -43.91 16.73
CA ASP A 630 -34.48 -43.06 15.87
C ASP A 630 -33.80 -42.69 14.54
N ALA A 631 -32.47 -42.74 14.50
CA ALA A 631 -31.68 -42.44 13.31
C ALA A 631 -31.50 -43.65 12.38
N ARG A 632 -31.73 -44.88 12.87
CA ARG A 632 -31.50 -46.13 12.13
C ARG A 632 -32.21 -46.18 10.76
N PRO A 633 -33.50 -45.82 10.61
CA PRO A 633 -34.20 -45.94 9.33
C PRO A 633 -33.58 -45.08 8.23
N MET A 634 -33.06 -43.90 8.58
CA MET A 634 -32.47 -42.98 7.62
C MET A 634 -30.98 -43.25 7.40
N ALA A 635 -30.23 -43.51 8.47
CA ALA A 635 -28.82 -43.89 8.37
C ALA A 635 -28.64 -45.21 7.59
N ALA A 636 -29.53 -46.19 7.77
CA ALA A 636 -29.50 -47.45 7.01
C ALA A 636 -29.54 -47.21 5.50
N LYS A 637 -30.44 -46.32 5.02
CA LYS A 637 -30.53 -45.98 3.59
C LYS A 637 -29.21 -45.45 3.03
N TYR A 638 -28.46 -44.70 3.84
CA TYR A 638 -27.18 -44.14 3.42
C TYR A 638 -26.07 -45.19 3.47
N LEU A 639 -26.03 -45.99 4.54
CA LEU A 639 -25.04 -47.05 4.72
C LEU A 639 -25.18 -48.15 3.67
N THR A 640 -26.38 -48.60 3.32
CA THR A 640 -26.57 -49.59 2.24
C THR A 640 -26.00 -49.10 0.90
N LYS A 641 -26.09 -47.79 0.63
CA LYS A 641 -25.59 -47.19 -0.62
C LYS A 641 -24.06 -47.02 -0.64
N TRP A 642 -23.48 -46.57 0.47
CA TRP A 642 -22.07 -46.14 0.52
C TRP A 642 -21.14 -47.10 1.26
N ARG A 643 -21.68 -48.03 2.05
CA ARG A 643 -20.99 -49.08 2.81
C ARG A 643 -21.82 -50.39 2.75
N PRO A 644 -21.98 -51.02 1.57
CA PRO A 644 -22.75 -52.26 1.43
C PRO A 644 -22.18 -53.36 2.35
N GLY A 645 -23.06 -54.15 2.97
CA GLY A 645 -22.68 -55.25 3.89
C GLY A 645 -22.48 -54.86 5.36
N PHE A 646 -22.36 -53.56 5.70
CA PHE A 646 -22.19 -53.13 7.10
C PHE A 646 -23.38 -53.51 7.99
N ILE A 647 -24.60 -53.22 7.53
CA ILE A 647 -25.83 -53.49 8.30
C ILE A 647 -26.00 -54.99 8.51
N GLU A 648 -25.78 -55.78 7.45
CA GLU A 648 -25.87 -57.25 7.50
C GLU A 648 -24.87 -57.84 8.50
N SER A 649 -23.63 -57.33 8.54
CA SER A 649 -22.61 -57.75 9.51
C SER A 649 -22.97 -57.43 10.96
N GLN A 650 -23.70 -56.33 11.21
CA GLN A 650 -24.14 -55.94 12.55
C GLN A 650 -25.43 -56.65 12.98
N SER A 651 -26.36 -56.90 12.06
CA SER A 651 -27.58 -57.67 12.35
C SER A 651 -27.33 -59.16 12.48
N GLY A 652 -26.30 -59.69 11.79
CA GLY A 652 -25.90 -61.10 11.86
C GLY A 652 -25.09 -61.46 13.11
N GLY A 653 -24.54 -60.47 13.82
CA GLY A 653 -23.74 -60.66 15.03
C GLY A 653 -24.54 -60.93 16.32
N GLY A 654 -25.87 -60.85 16.28
CA GLY A 654 -26.73 -61.10 17.44
C GLY A 654 -27.05 -62.58 17.71
N GLY A 655 -26.52 -63.52 16.91
CA GLY A 655 -26.84 -64.92 17.06
C GLY A 655 -25.96 -65.84 16.22
N ASN A 656 -24.66 -65.90 16.52
CA ASN A 656 -23.87 -67.13 16.48
C ASN A 656 -22.42 -66.84 16.86
N ASP A 657 -22.01 -67.40 18.00
CA ASP A 657 -20.65 -67.92 18.13
C ASP A 657 -20.41 -68.86 16.94
N THR A 658 -19.39 -68.57 16.13
CA THR A 658 -18.42 -69.48 15.49
C THR A 658 -17.95 -69.02 14.11
N ALA A 659 -16.65 -69.22 13.89
CA ALA A 659 -15.91 -69.29 12.62
C ALA A 659 -15.32 -67.97 12.05
N LEU A 660 -14.03 -67.78 12.38
CA LEU A 660 -13.04 -67.06 11.56
C LEU A 660 -13.06 -67.55 10.10
N PRO A 661 -12.95 -66.66 9.09
CA PRO A 661 -12.48 -67.03 7.77
C PRO A 661 -10.98 -66.73 7.58
N PRO A 662 -10.30 -67.45 6.67
CA PRO A 662 -8.84 -67.50 6.60
C PRO A 662 -8.24 -66.31 5.85
N ALA A 663 -7.02 -65.98 6.24
CA ALA A 663 -6.12 -65.13 5.49
C ALA A 663 -5.90 -65.68 4.07
N VAL A 664 -6.00 -64.81 3.06
CA VAL A 664 -5.47 -65.08 1.73
C VAL A 664 -4.64 -63.89 1.29
N ALA A 665 -3.37 -64.18 1.05
CA ALA A 665 -2.36 -63.31 0.47
C ALA A 665 -2.56 -63.17 -1.05
N ALA A 666 -2.44 -61.94 -1.55
CA ALA A 666 -1.74 -61.53 -2.79
C ALA A 666 -1.92 -60.02 -2.97
#